data_AF-A0A8C1JG83-F1
#
_entry.id   AF-A0A8C1JG83-F1
#
_cell.length_a   1.000
_cell.length_b   1.000
_cell.length_c   1.000
_cell.angle_alpha   90.00
_cell.angle_beta   90.00
_cell.angle_gamma   90.00
#
_symmetry.space_group_name_H-M   'P 1'
#
loop_
_entity.id
_entity.type
_entity.pdbx_description
1 polymer ?
#
loop_
_entity_poly.entity_id
_entity_poly.type
_entity_poly.pdbx_seq_one_letter_code
_entity_poly.pdbx_strand_id
1 'polypeptide(L)'
;MTITLPHIRMNLLKIICSNVIVLIHHCMGKGESKTLLTHDAYYPEYVPDRQPWHVACKLCLQRSGSLVMVSSSEEIQKLNRFLRSLNITQPVWIESAGTFQKSGPPDIYMLEFPVRPHRKSARLRHKFPNMEALTVCAHLQLDPTCHGLSTVFSYASSFIKEFQLQARITGNDPVHLALLVHGSNTTYITGFPSDASWHFVCASWVGNSGKWVIWVDGTVVGSGNSLNSTNHIEGDGLFMIGQDQETYGGYNGDEALCGNVTQLYMWDRLLVDTEIQSMENLCSPVPSGLFFKWNESALEIETSLQTRRGSSPCQGSKIQPQDQLVISGLYPSLRHNSSIISPKTCVAFDPASGKLINNLCSTLRGSVCLFPKEQLDFGFPGTSFFSQVSNEIHSKPHANVTSFPENDLTRHVSLLSAILRVMDIKADIITHSDLLYLTETIEKATQLNITAVPTEVFMSMIRNCLELVSRLISPDMAEHWEDLIAQGNYLGPLTMLENIDKVLWRLADVFWIEHKSFTMSTKNMDIHLEPRRLAQMSCGCVFKPSVHGSQFSSHDEILIPESEIQRVFSLGHKEVMLIHTYYSNLLEMLSRLEVKTLADQQADKRHHIGQLATAVISATVRDVSRAENVPVSVQYTLSSGIMAEYSKQVSPVCVFWNIMVGHTSAWSNKGCRVLPSPPDVTSCFCNHTTNFAVLMNYMEHRHPEI
;
A
#
# COMPACT_ATOMS: atom_id res chain seq x y z
N MET A 1 -12.30 70.28 4.15
CA MET A 1 -13.03 69.04 4.46
C MET A 1 -12.17 68.26 5.44
N THR A 2 -12.61 68.08 6.68
CA THR A 2 -11.97 67.18 7.67
C THR A 2 -12.10 65.72 7.22
N ILE A 3 -11.30 64.75 7.66
CA ILE A 3 -10.59 64.59 8.96
C ILE A 3 -9.08 64.34 8.75
N THR A 4 -8.27 64.68 9.75
CA THR A 4 -6.80 64.48 9.75
C THR A 4 -6.32 63.65 10.94
N LEU A 5 -5.37 62.71 10.66
CA LEU A 5 -4.33 62.18 11.58
C LEU A 5 -4.81 61.30 12.77
N PRO A 6 -3.91 60.54 13.46
CA PRO A 6 -2.48 60.27 13.19
C PRO A 6 -2.05 58.77 13.25
N HIS A 7 -0.75 58.54 13.00
CA HIS A 7 0.09 57.40 13.43
C HIS A 7 -0.19 55.96 12.94
N ILE A 8 0.53 55.58 11.88
CA ILE A 8 1.08 54.23 11.71
C ILE A 8 2.61 54.31 11.91
N ARG A 9 3.18 53.43 12.74
CA ARG A 9 4.65 53.19 12.79
C ARG A 9 4.97 51.99 11.88
N MET A 10 5.44 52.26 10.67
CA MET A 10 6.05 51.22 9.83
C MET A 10 7.53 51.06 10.19
N ASN A 11 7.90 49.94 10.79
CA ASN A 11 9.30 49.48 10.75
C ASN A 11 9.49 48.64 9.48
N LEU A 12 10.04 49.23 8.41
CA LEU A 12 10.57 48.45 7.31
C LEU A 12 11.94 47.89 7.72
N LEU A 13 12.14 46.58 7.62
CA LEU A 13 13.41 46.07 7.10
C LEU A 13 13.23 45.80 5.61
N LYS A 14 13.96 46.54 4.77
CA LYS A 14 14.13 46.21 3.36
C LYS A 14 15.29 45.24 3.23
N ILE A 15 15.02 44.05 2.71
CA ILE A 15 15.94 43.36 1.79
C ILE A 15 15.14 43.13 0.51
N ILE A 16 15.71 43.53 -0.63
CA ILE A 16 15.05 43.42 -1.94
C ILE A 16 15.95 42.60 -2.84
N CYS A 17 15.43 41.47 -3.32
CA CYS A 17 15.88 40.82 -4.56
C CYS A 17 14.64 40.29 -5.30
N SER A 18 14.44 40.79 -6.53
CA SER A 18 13.71 40.13 -7.62
C SER A 18 12.29 39.60 -7.36
N ASN A 19 11.34 40.52 -7.20
CA ASN A 19 9.98 40.50 -7.78
C ASN A 19 9.22 39.15 -7.86
N VAL A 20 8.38 38.87 -6.87
CA VAL A 20 6.90 38.98 -6.94
C VAL A 20 6.34 38.90 -5.51
N ILE A 21 5.26 39.62 -5.22
CA ILE A 21 4.54 39.56 -3.93
C ILE A 21 3.17 38.94 -4.16
N VAL A 22 2.84 37.88 -3.42
CA VAL A 22 1.48 37.32 -3.33
C VAL A 22 0.91 37.63 -1.96
N LEU A 23 -0.21 38.35 -1.92
CA LEU A 23 -0.93 38.71 -0.69
C LEU A 23 -2.12 37.77 -0.49
N ILE A 24 -2.08 36.94 0.55
CA ILE A 24 -3.24 36.13 0.97
C ILE A 24 -4.00 36.89 2.05
N HIS A 25 -5.25 37.27 1.75
CA HIS A 25 -6.20 37.77 2.76
C HIS A 25 -6.81 36.60 3.54
N HIS A 26 -7.01 36.78 4.85
CA HIS A 26 -7.65 35.79 5.71
C HIS A 26 -9.01 36.31 6.19
N CYS A 27 -10.09 35.61 5.83
CA CYS A 27 -11.47 35.94 6.22
C CYS A 27 -12.03 34.86 7.16
N MET A 28 -12.29 35.21 8.42
CA MET A 28 -12.89 34.28 9.37
C MET A 28 -14.40 34.11 9.15
N GLY A 29 -14.83 32.93 8.70
CA GLY A 29 -16.22 32.49 8.77
C GLY A 29 -16.54 31.82 10.10
N LYS A 30 -17.73 32.05 10.65
CA LYS A 30 -18.21 31.34 11.86
C LYS A 30 -18.73 29.95 11.47
N GLY A 31 -18.26 28.90 12.15
CA GLY A 31 -18.78 27.54 12.03
C GLY A 31 -19.81 27.21 13.11
N GLU A 32 -20.81 26.40 12.76
CA GLU A 32 -21.82 25.86 13.68
C GLU A 32 -21.41 24.48 14.24
N SER A 33 -21.87 24.15 15.44
CA SER A 33 -21.62 22.86 16.09
C SER A 33 -22.53 21.76 15.51
N LYS A 34 -22.04 20.52 15.41
CA LYS A 34 -22.74 19.36 14.82
C LYS A 34 -22.66 18.13 15.73
N THR A 35 -23.62 17.21 15.59
CA THR A 35 -23.82 16.05 16.49
C THR A 35 -24.01 14.74 15.70
N LEU A 36 -23.91 13.60 16.39
CA LEU A 36 -23.58 12.30 15.78
C LEU A 36 -24.72 11.59 15.02
N LEU A 37 -25.90 12.21 14.89
CA LEU A 37 -27.02 11.69 14.09
C LEU A 37 -27.59 12.73 13.11
N THR A 38 -26.76 13.69 12.69
CA THR A 38 -26.99 14.58 11.53
C THR A 38 -26.02 14.33 10.37
N HIS A 39 -25.01 13.46 10.54
CA HIS A 39 -24.06 13.11 9.48
C HIS A 39 -24.52 11.87 8.70
N ASP A 40 -24.55 11.99 7.37
CA ASP A 40 -24.85 10.90 6.43
C ASP A 40 -23.68 9.90 6.26
N ALA A 41 -22.84 9.75 7.29
CA ALA A 41 -21.61 8.94 7.27
C ALA A 41 -21.68 7.65 8.12
N TYR A 42 -22.79 7.34 8.78
CA TYR A 42 -22.99 6.12 9.58
C TYR A 42 -24.38 5.50 9.36
N TYR A 43 -24.49 4.17 9.48
CA TYR A 43 -25.76 3.43 9.45
C TYR A 43 -25.88 2.46 10.64
N PRO A 44 -27.09 2.31 11.23
CA PRO A 44 -27.34 1.36 12.29
C PRO A 44 -27.67 -0.04 11.74
N GLU A 45 -27.13 -1.08 12.36
CA GLU A 45 -27.50 -2.48 12.11
C GLU A 45 -27.88 -3.17 13.42
N TYR A 46 -28.95 -3.96 13.42
CA TYR A 46 -29.33 -4.79 14.57
C TYR A 46 -28.70 -6.18 14.48
N VAL A 47 -27.84 -6.49 15.45
CA VAL A 47 -27.21 -7.81 15.60
C VAL A 47 -28.08 -8.67 16.54
N PRO A 48 -28.67 -9.78 16.07
CA PRO A 48 -29.62 -10.57 16.86
C PRO A 48 -28.93 -11.47 17.90
N ASP A 49 -27.62 -11.72 17.78
CA ASP A 49 -26.87 -12.61 18.67
C ASP A 49 -26.90 -12.13 20.11
N ARG A 50 -27.45 -12.98 21.00
CA ARG A 50 -27.67 -12.63 22.40
C ARG A 50 -26.39 -12.80 23.21
N GLN A 51 -25.64 -11.72 23.38
CA GLN A 51 -24.31 -11.72 23.96
C GLN A 51 -24.19 -10.80 25.19
N PRO A 52 -23.17 -10.99 26.06
CA PRO A 52 -22.76 -10.00 27.05
C PRO A 52 -22.30 -8.71 26.37
N TRP A 53 -22.47 -7.55 27.01
CA TRP A 53 -22.19 -6.23 26.42
C TRP A 53 -20.76 -6.12 25.84
N HIS A 54 -19.75 -6.66 26.53
CA HIS A 54 -18.36 -6.63 26.08
C HIS A 54 -18.08 -7.51 24.85
N VAL A 55 -18.86 -8.58 24.66
CA VAL A 55 -18.78 -9.44 23.46
C VAL A 55 -19.53 -8.78 22.30
N ALA A 56 -20.68 -8.15 22.57
CA ALA A 56 -21.41 -7.36 21.56
C ALA A 56 -20.58 -6.18 21.03
N CYS A 57 -19.94 -5.41 21.93
CA CYS A 57 -18.99 -4.35 21.58
C CYS A 57 -17.85 -4.89 20.70
N LYS A 58 -17.22 -6.00 21.10
CA LYS A 58 -16.19 -6.69 20.33
C LYS A 58 -16.70 -7.11 18.92
N LEU A 59 -17.92 -7.62 18.81
CA LEU A 59 -18.49 -8.06 17.53
C LEU A 59 -18.74 -6.90 16.56
N CYS A 60 -19.17 -5.72 17.05
CA CYS A 60 -19.22 -4.51 16.22
C CYS A 60 -17.80 -4.12 15.75
N LEU A 61 -16.82 -4.09 16.67
CA LEU A 61 -15.43 -3.72 16.38
C LEU A 61 -14.74 -4.68 15.39
N GLN A 62 -15.05 -5.97 15.43
CA GLN A 62 -14.56 -6.97 14.46
C GLN A 62 -15.12 -6.76 13.03
N ARG A 63 -16.17 -5.95 12.88
CA ARG A 63 -16.75 -5.52 11.59
C ARG A 63 -16.50 -4.02 11.33
N SER A 64 -15.48 -3.43 11.96
CA SER A 64 -15.11 -2.01 11.83
C SER A 64 -16.22 -1.01 12.22
N GLY A 65 -17.12 -1.40 13.13
CA GLY A 65 -18.15 -0.54 13.70
C GLY A 65 -18.05 -0.41 15.22
N SER A 66 -18.86 0.48 15.79
CA SER A 66 -19.02 0.67 17.24
C SER A 66 -20.42 0.24 17.70
N LEU A 67 -20.70 0.27 19.01
CA LEU A 67 -22.09 0.23 19.48
C LEU A 67 -22.75 1.60 19.23
N VAL A 68 -24.06 1.63 18.93
CA VAL A 68 -24.80 2.89 18.79
C VAL A 68 -24.67 3.73 20.06
N MET A 69 -24.10 4.93 19.97
CA MET A 69 -24.22 5.93 21.02
C MET A 69 -25.45 6.80 20.77
N VAL A 70 -26.25 7.06 21.80
CA VAL A 70 -27.30 8.10 21.78
C VAL A 70 -27.12 9.06 22.95
N SER A 71 -27.14 10.35 22.65
CA SER A 71 -26.91 11.48 23.58
C SER A 71 -28.13 12.39 23.70
N SER A 72 -28.97 12.45 22.66
CA SER A 72 -30.10 13.37 22.55
C SER A 72 -31.46 12.66 22.47
N SER A 73 -32.53 13.36 22.83
CA SER A 73 -33.92 12.88 22.72
C SER A 73 -34.31 12.56 21.27
N GLU A 74 -33.80 13.30 20.29
CA GLU A 74 -34.05 13.04 18.87
C GLU A 74 -33.34 11.76 18.40
N GLU A 75 -32.14 11.51 18.90
CA GLU A 75 -31.33 10.32 18.60
C GLU A 75 -32.00 9.06 19.16
N ILE A 76 -32.50 9.13 20.39
CA ILE A 76 -33.35 8.10 21.01
C ILE A 76 -34.62 7.85 20.16
N GLN A 77 -35.25 8.90 19.62
CA GLN A 77 -36.40 8.75 18.70
C GLN A 77 -36.03 8.18 17.32
N LYS A 78 -34.81 8.42 16.81
CA LYS A 78 -34.31 7.80 15.57
C LYS A 78 -34.05 6.30 15.79
N LEU A 79 -33.35 5.94 16.87
CA LEU A 79 -33.08 4.55 17.27
C LEU A 79 -34.37 3.75 17.53
N ASN A 80 -35.35 4.34 18.22
CA ASN A 80 -36.64 3.70 18.49
C ASN A 80 -37.42 3.44 17.18
N ARG A 81 -37.41 4.38 16.22
CA ARG A 81 -38.02 4.18 14.90
C ARG A 81 -37.36 3.03 14.13
N PHE A 82 -36.03 3.00 14.08
CA PHE A 82 -35.26 1.93 13.45
C PHE A 82 -35.58 0.54 14.02
N LEU A 83 -35.53 0.39 15.35
CA LEU A 83 -35.82 -0.88 16.01
C LEU A 83 -37.29 -1.32 15.82
N ARG A 84 -38.23 -0.37 15.80
CA ARG A 84 -39.64 -0.66 15.49
C ARG A 84 -39.87 -1.05 14.03
N SER A 85 -39.15 -0.47 13.06
CA SER A 85 -39.22 -0.94 11.66
C SER A 85 -38.68 -2.37 11.47
N LEU A 86 -37.85 -2.86 12.39
CA LEU A 86 -37.36 -4.23 12.45
C LEU A 86 -38.19 -5.13 13.40
N ASN A 87 -39.33 -4.66 13.91
CA ASN A 87 -40.19 -5.32 14.91
C ASN A 87 -39.47 -5.72 16.22
N ILE A 88 -38.35 -5.09 16.56
CA ILE A 88 -37.58 -5.40 17.77
C ILE A 88 -38.22 -4.70 18.99
N THR A 89 -38.75 -5.52 19.91
CA THR A 89 -39.45 -5.08 21.12
C THR A 89 -38.71 -5.39 22.42
N GLN A 90 -37.62 -6.16 22.37
CA GLN A 90 -36.81 -6.51 23.55
C GLN A 90 -35.64 -5.52 23.72
N PRO A 91 -35.18 -5.22 24.94
CA PRO A 91 -34.08 -4.26 25.12
C PRO A 91 -32.75 -4.77 24.56
N VAL A 92 -32.01 -3.87 23.92
CA VAL A 92 -30.80 -4.13 23.12
C VAL A 92 -29.58 -3.40 23.68
N TRP A 93 -28.38 -3.96 23.53
CA TRP A 93 -27.14 -3.31 23.96
C TRP A 93 -26.75 -2.13 23.05
N ILE A 94 -26.28 -1.04 23.69
CA ILE A 94 -25.84 0.20 23.06
C ILE A 94 -24.64 0.81 23.82
N GLU A 95 -24.08 1.93 23.34
CA GLU A 95 -23.02 2.73 23.97
C GLU A 95 -23.62 3.86 24.84
N SER A 96 -22.93 4.26 25.92
CA SER A 96 -23.45 5.22 26.91
C SER A 96 -22.90 6.64 26.73
N ALA A 97 -23.71 7.57 26.25
CA ALA A 97 -23.36 9.00 26.29
C ALA A 97 -23.42 9.54 27.74
N GLY A 98 -22.27 9.71 28.37
CA GLY A 98 -22.12 10.64 29.50
C GLY A 98 -22.20 10.06 30.93
N THR A 99 -21.27 9.18 31.29
CA THR A 99 -20.68 9.21 32.66
C THR A 99 -19.16 9.23 32.64
N PHE A 100 -18.58 10.11 31.81
CA PHE A 100 -17.22 10.58 32.06
C PHE A 100 -17.22 11.42 33.35
N GLN A 101 -17.00 10.76 34.50
CA GLN A 101 -16.30 11.41 35.59
C GLN A 101 -14.95 11.91 35.07
N LYS A 102 -14.39 12.96 35.70
CA LYS A 102 -13.05 13.46 35.39
C LYS A 102 -11.96 12.49 35.88
N SER A 103 -11.79 11.38 35.19
CA SER A 103 -10.46 10.82 34.92
C SER A 103 -9.95 11.42 33.61
N GLY A 104 -8.64 11.68 33.52
CA GLY A 104 -8.01 12.04 32.24
C GLY A 104 -7.96 10.86 31.25
N PRO A 105 -7.18 10.96 30.16
CA PRO A 105 -6.66 9.74 29.53
C PRO A 105 -6.02 8.85 30.60
N PRO A 106 -6.14 7.51 30.48
CA PRO A 106 -5.63 6.60 31.51
C PRO A 106 -4.13 6.82 31.70
N ASP A 107 -3.69 6.98 32.96
CA ASP A 107 -2.35 7.47 33.28
C ASP A 107 -1.26 6.80 32.45
N ILE A 108 -0.67 7.56 31.53
CA ILE A 108 0.38 7.11 30.65
C ILE A 108 1.65 6.92 31.48
N TYR A 109 2.23 5.75 31.29
CA TYR A 109 3.37 5.26 32.02
C TYR A 109 4.66 5.86 31.46
N MET A 110 5.41 6.58 32.29
CA MET A 110 6.63 7.30 31.91
C MET A 110 7.81 6.73 32.67
N LEU A 111 8.91 6.46 31.97
CA LEU A 111 10.18 6.09 32.58
C LEU A 111 11.00 7.36 32.83
N GLU A 112 11.50 7.54 34.06
CA GLU A 112 12.20 8.75 34.47
C GLU A 112 13.66 8.44 34.85
N PHE A 113 14.59 9.06 34.12
CA PHE A 113 16.04 8.95 34.27
C PHE A 113 16.60 10.33 34.73
N PRO A 114 16.31 10.75 35.98
CA PRO A 114 16.43 12.16 36.41
C PRO A 114 17.86 12.69 36.57
N VAL A 115 18.84 11.79 36.71
CA VAL A 115 20.29 12.06 36.71
C VAL A 115 20.94 10.76 36.27
N ARG A 116 21.97 10.79 35.40
CA ARG A 116 22.73 9.60 34.95
C ARG A 116 23.09 8.67 36.12
N PRO A 117 22.75 7.38 36.02
CA PRO A 117 23.35 6.35 36.86
C PRO A 117 23.77 5.12 36.01
N HIS A 118 24.90 4.51 36.33
CA HIS A 118 25.48 3.47 35.48
C HIS A 118 24.67 2.15 35.33
N ARG A 119 23.50 2.02 35.98
CA ARG A 119 22.58 0.87 35.94
C ARG A 119 21.13 1.32 36.18
N LYS A 120 20.46 1.74 35.10
CA LYS A 120 19.00 1.95 35.03
C LYS A 120 18.53 1.72 33.60
N SER A 121 17.80 0.64 33.36
CA SER A 121 17.20 0.29 32.08
C SER A 121 15.74 -0.14 32.23
N ALA A 122 15.03 -0.08 31.10
CA ALA A 122 13.84 -0.90 30.88
C ALA A 122 14.08 -1.78 29.65
N ARG A 123 14.12 -3.09 29.86
CA ARG A 123 14.20 -4.10 28.81
C ARG A 123 12.81 -4.39 28.25
N LEU A 124 12.70 -4.74 26.96
CA LEU A 124 11.45 -5.28 26.41
C LEU A 124 11.36 -6.79 26.59
N ARG A 125 10.16 -7.28 26.91
CA ARG A 125 9.84 -8.73 26.99
C ARG A 125 9.45 -9.35 25.64
N HIS A 126 9.58 -8.59 24.55
CA HIS A 126 9.28 -9.03 23.19
C HIS A 126 10.40 -9.93 22.64
N LYS A 127 10.06 -10.83 21.70
CA LYS A 127 11.03 -11.62 20.92
C LYS A 127 11.07 -11.08 19.50
N PHE A 128 12.25 -10.69 19.05
CA PHE A 128 12.44 -10.06 17.75
C PHE A 128 12.77 -11.12 16.69
N PRO A 129 12.07 -11.15 15.54
CA PRO A 129 12.52 -11.90 14.37
C PRO A 129 13.73 -11.20 13.73
N ASN A 130 14.29 -11.78 12.68
CA ASN A 130 15.16 -11.03 11.78
C ASN A 130 14.32 -9.96 11.06
N MET A 131 14.83 -8.73 10.97
CA MET A 131 14.09 -7.54 10.51
C MET A 131 14.79 -6.90 9.32
N GLU A 132 14.25 -7.10 8.11
CA GLU A 132 14.74 -6.46 6.88
C GLU A 132 14.58 -4.93 6.91
N ALA A 133 13.61 -4.43 7.68
CA ALA A 133 13.41 -3.03 8.00
C ALA A 133 12.94 -2.87 9.45
N LEU A 134 13.24 -1.72 10.06
CA LEU A 134 12.82 -1.39 11.41
C LEU A 134 12.55 0.12 11.52
N THR A 135 11.37 0.48 12.02
CA THR A 135 11.05 1.83 12.53
C THR A 135 10.78 1.76 14.02
N VAL A 136 11.38 2.68 14.79
CA VAL A 136 11.10 2.88 16.22
C VAL A 136 10.75 4.35 16.46
N CYS A 137 9.61 4.60 17.11
CA CYS A 137 9.18 5.95 17.53
C CYS A 137 8.98 5.98 19.05
N ALA A 138 9.28 7.12 19.69
CA ALA A 138 9.00 7.35 21.11
C ALA A 138 8.75 8.85 21.40
N HIS A 139 8.07 9.14 22.50
CA HIS A 139 8.10 10.48 23.09
C HIS A 139 9.29 10.59 24.04
N LEU A 140 10.08 11.65 23.86
CA LEU A 140 11.35 11.90 24.55
C LEU A 140 11.37 13.32 25.13
N GLN A 141 11.76 13.44 26.40
CA GLN A 141 12.03 14.72 27.06
C GLN A 141 13.43 14.64 27.67
N LEU A 142 14.39 15.40 27.19
CA LEU A 142 15.76 15.39 27.72
C LEU A 142 15.93 16.45 28.81
N ASP A 143 16.82 16.18 29.78
CA ASP A 143 17.17 17.16 30.81
C ASP A 143 18.33 18.06 30.32
N PRO A 144 18.13 19.38 30.15
CA PRO A 144 19.14 20.30 29.63
C PRO A 144 20.30 20.54 30.62
N THR A 145 20.19 20.10 31.89
CA THR A 145 21.29 20.16 32.86
C THR A 145 22.32 19.05 32.66
N CYS A 146 22.02 18.05 31.83
CA CYS A 146 22.95 16.99 31.47
C CYS A 146 23.88 17.36 30.30
N HIS A 147 25.06 16.75 30.25
CA HIS A 147 26.11 17.03 29.27
C HIS A 147 26.73 15.75 28.70
N GLY A 148 26.93 15.70 27.38
CA GLY A 148 27.48 14.56 26.67
C GLY A 148 26.39 13.67 26.05
N LEU A 149 26.61 12.36 26.01
CA LEU A 149 25.75 11.42 25.28
C LEU A 149 24.60 10.87 26.13
N SER A 150 23.52 10.45 25.48
CA SER A 150 22.34 9.85 26.10
C SER A 150 21.66 8.91 25.11
N THR A 151 21.83 7.60 25.31
CA THR A 151 21.24 6.56 24.47
C THR A 151 19.77 6.35 24.84
N VAL A 152 18.88 6.79 23.94
CA VAL A 152 17.42 6.75 24.14
C VAL A 152 16.95 5.30 24.19
N PHE A 153 17.38 4.51 23.21
CA PHE A 153 17.19 3.07 23.14
C PHE A 153 18.33 2.40 22.36
N SER A 154 18.58 1.13 22.68
CA SER A 154 19.52 0.27 21.96
C SER A 154 18.95 -1.14 21.80
N TYR A 155 19.25 -1.75 20.66
CA TYR A 155 19.03 -3.16 20.34
C TYR A 155 20.37 -3.79 20.00
N ALA A 156 20.68 -4.94 20.61
CA ALA A 156 21.88 -5.70 20.35
C ALA A 156 21.57 -7.19 20.24
N SER A 157 21.99 -7.84 19.16
CA SER A 157 21.96 -9.31 19.04
C SER A 157 23.39 -9.83 19.04
N SER A 158 23.65 -10.85 19.87
CA SER A 158 25.02 -11.28 20.20
C SER A 158 25.91 -10.06 20.56
N PHE A 159 27.14 -9.99 20.07
CA PHE A 159 28.10 -8.91 20.40
C PHE A 159 27.99 -7.67 19.48
N ILE A 160 26.88 -7.47 18.78
CA ILE A 160 26.74 -6.39 17.79
C ILE A 160 25.69 -5.37 18.26
N LYS A 161 26.01 -4.07 18.17
CA LYS A 161 25.06 -2.95 18.33
C LYS A 161 24.19 -2.83 17.08
N GLU A 162 23.16 -3.68 17.02
CA GLU A 162 22.28 -3.85 15.85
C GLU A 162 21.53 -2.58 15.46
N PHE A 163 20.86 -1.89 16.40
CA PHE A 163 20.09 -0.67 16.12
C PHE A 163 19.97 0.22 17.36
N GLN A 164 20.37 1.49 17.28
CA GLN A 164 20.42 2.37 18.47
C GLN A 164 20.25 3.86 18.11
N LEU A 165 19.44 4.58 18.90
CA LEU A 165 19.27 6.03 18.78
C LEU A 165 19.95 6.73 19.96
N GLN A 166 20.89 7.63 19.65
CA GLN A 166 21.69 8.36 20.63
C GLN A 166 21.52 9.87 20.47
N ALA A 167 21.32 10.56 21.59
CA ALA A 167 21.29 12.01 21.68
C ALA A 167 22.61 12.56 22.26
N ARG A 168 22.95 13.79 21.89
CA ARG A 168 24.04 14.58 22.48
C ARG A 168 23.47 15.88 23.02
N ILE A 169 23.64 16.10 24.31
CA ILE A 169 23.17 17.27 25.05
C ILE A 169 24.38 18.16 25.36
N THR A 170 24.33 19.43 24.94
CA THR A 170 25.43 20.39 25.09
C THR A 170 24.95 21.62 25.88
N GLY A 171 24.16 21.40 26.93
CA GLY A 171 23.56 22.46 27.73
C GLY A 171 22.48 23.21 26.94
N ASN A 172 22.75 24.47 26.61
CA ASN A 172 21.80 25.37 25.92
C ASN A 172 21.82 25.24 24.39
N ASP A 173 22.84 24.62 23.80
CA ASP A 173 22.86 24.35 22.35
C ASP A 173 21.82 23.28 21.99
N PRO A 174 21.31 23.23 20.74
CA PRO A 174 20.35 22.22 20.30
C PRO A 174 20.83 20.78 20.57
N VAL A 175 19.86 19.91 20.86
CA VAL A 175 20.09 18.47 20.98
C VAL A 175 20.44 17.93 19.60
N HIS A 176 21.57 17.24 19.49
CA HIS A 176 21.95 16.52 18.28
C HIS A 176 21.61 15.04 18.40
N LEU A 177 21.13 14.42 17.32
CA LEU A 177 20.77 13.00 17.24
C LEU A 177 21.74 12.25 16.32
N ALA A 178 21.98 10.98 16.60
CA ALA A 178 22.66 10.04 15.71
C ALA A 178 22.01 8.65 15.78
N LEU A 179 21.87 7.99 14.64
CA LEU A 179 21.43 6.60 14.53
C LEU A 179 22.66 5.71 14.35
N LEU A 180 22.67 4.55 15.00
CA LEU A 180 23.66 3.50 14.81
C LEU A 180 22.98 2.22 14.32
N VAL A 181 23.56 1.57 13.30
CA VAL A 181 23.09 0.30 12.74
C VAL A 181 24.27 -0.64 12.48
N HIS A 182 24.18 -1.87 13.02
CA HIS A 182 25.25 -2.87 13.08
C HIS A 182 26.62 -2.25 13.45
N GLY A 183 26.64 -1.42 14.50
CA GLY A 183 27.83 -0.71 14.99
C GLY A 183 28.32 0.50 14.17
N SER A 184 27.80 0.76 12.97
CA SER A 184 28.14 1.95 12.17
C SER A 184 27.19 3.11 12.52
N ASN A 185 27.71 4.34 12.67
CA ASN A 185 26.92 5.50 13.07
C ASN A 185 26.72 6.55 11.95
N THR A 186 25.61 7.28 12.01
CA THR A 186 25.44 8.54 11.28
C THR A 186 26.31 9.64 11.87
N THR A 187 26.51 10.71 11.12
CA THR A 187 26.90 11.99 11.73
C THR A 187 25.82 12.48 12.71
N TYR A 188 26.24 13.32 13.65
CA TYR A 188 25.33 13.97 14.59
C TYR A 188 24.58 15.11 13.90
N ILE A 189 23.29 14.90 13.62
CA ILE A 189 22.39 15.88 13.01
C ILE A 189 21.70 16.73 14.09
N THR A 190 21.28 17.95 13.76
CA THR A 190 20.47 18.78 14.69
C THR A 190 19.06 18.22 14.80
N GLY A 191 18.60 17.90 16.01
CA GLY A 191 17.26 17.35 16.28
C GLY A 191 16.27 18.41 16.73
N PHE A 192 16.36 18.85 17.99
CA PHE A 192 15.40 19.76 18.64
C PHE A 192 16.09 20.73 19.62
N PRO A 193 15.44 21.82 20.05
CA PRO A 193 15.97 22.73 21.08
C PRO A 193 16.20 22.01 22.42
N SER A 194 17.18 22.47 23.21
CA SER A 194 17.41 21.98 24.58
C SER A 194 16.53 22.77 25.56
N ASP A 195 15.21 22.58 25.49
CA ASP A 195 14.19 23.38 26.18
C ASP A 195 13.43 22.64 27.31
N ALA A 196 13.74 21.37 27.53
CA ALA A 196 13.03 20.43 28.41
C ALA A 196 11.56 20.14 28.02
N SER A 197 11.15 20.37 26.77
CA SER A 197 9.87 19.91 26.23
C SER A 197 9.86 18.41 25.94
N TRP A 198 8.68 17.87 25.64
CA TRP A 198 8.53 16.56 25.02
C TRP A 198 8.52 16.68 23.50
N HIS A 199 9.34 15.88 22.84
CA HIS A 199 9.41 15.75 21.38
C HIS A 199 9.03 14.33 20.96
N PHE A 200 8.36 14.18 19.82
CA PHE A 200 8.06 12.89 19.21
C PHE A 200 9.16 12.55 18.21
N VAL A 201 10.00 11.57 18.57
CA VAL A 201 11.21 11.22 17.81
C VAL A 201 11.07 9.83 17.22
N CYS A 202 11.32 9.70 15.92
CA CYS A 202 11.31 8.44 15.19
C CYS A 202 12.64 8.21 14.47
N ALA A 203 13.09 6.96 14.41
CA ALA A 203 14.21 6.55 13.57
C ALA A 203 13.85 5.28 12.78
N SER A 204 14.21 5.23 11.51
CA SER A 204 13.97 4.12 10.60
C SER A 204 15.21 3.70 9.85
N TRP A 205 15.32 2.41 9.53
CA TRP A 205 16.32 1.85 8.62
C TRP A 205 15.75 0.67 7.81
N VAL A 206 16.32 0.40 6.64
CA VAL A 206 16.05 -0.78 5.79
C VAL A 206 17.33 -1.32 5.15
N GLY A 207 17.49 -2.64 5.16
CA GLY A 207 18.72 -3.37 4.88
C GLY A 207 19.35 -3.11 3.51
N ASN A 208 18.78 -3.71 2.47
CA ASN A 208 19.43 -3.81 1.14
C ASN A 208 19.87 -2.48 0.51
N SER A 209 19.31 -1.34 0.93
CA SER A 209 19.71 0.01 0.50
C SER A 209 20.48 0.82 1.56
N GLY A 210 20.54 0.34 2.80
CA GLY A 210 21.02 1.10 3.96
C GLY A 210 20.29 2.44 4.14
N LYS A 211 19.04 2.56 3.65
CA LYS A 211 18.26 3.80 3.72
C LYS A 211 17.81 4.02 5.14
N TRP A 212 18.12 5.19 5.68
CA TRP A 212 17.76 5.60 7.03
C TRP A 212 17.14 7.00 7.03
N VAL A 213 16.27 7.24 8.01
CA VAL A 213 15.60 8.52 8.24
C VAL A 213 15.38 8.73 9.73
N ILE A 214 15.54 9.96 10.20
CA ILE A 214 15.20 10.41 11.55
C ILE A 214 14.18 11.55 11.44
N TRP A 215 13.08 11.43 12.18
CA TRP A 215 12.05 12.46 12.30
C TRP A 215 11.98 13.00 13.73
N VAL A 216 11.62 14.27 13.84
CA VAL A 216 11.27 14.97 15.07
C VAL A 216 9.98 15.76 14.81
N ASP A 217 8.99 15.61 15.67
CA ASP A 217 7.72 16.35 15.68
C ASP A 217 7.02 16.39 14.30
N GLY A 218 6.94 15.23 13.64
CA GLY A 218 6.32 15.08 12.31
C GLY A 218 7.20 15.47 11.12
N THR A 219 8.43 15.95 11.34
CA THR A 219 9.33 16.48 10.30
C THR A 219 10.62 15.68 10.18
N VAL A 220 11.13 15.49 8.96
CA VAL A 220 12.45 14.86 8.73
C VAL A 220 13.56 15.82 9.15
N VAL A 221 14.41 15.40 10.10
CA VAL A 221 15.60 16.16 10.53
C VAL A 221 16.89 15.63 9.90
N GLY A 222 16.88 14.40 9.38
CA GLY A 222 17.99 13.85 8.62
C GLY A 222 17.64 12.52 7.95
N SER A 223 18.32 12.23 6.84
CA SER A 223 18.17 10.98 6.11
C SER A 223 19.42 10.68 5.28
N GLY A 224 19.54 9.45 4.80
CA GLY A 224 20.58 9.03 3.88
C GLY A 224 20.40 7.60 3.41
N ASN A 225 21.32 7.14 2.57
CA ASN A 225 21.41 5.76 2.08
C ASN A 225 22.75 5.15 2.51
N SER A 226 22.93 3.85 2.28
CA SER A 226 24.18 3.12 2.50
C SER A 226 24.71 3.12 3.95
N LEU A 227 23.85 3.37 4.95
CA LEU A 227 24.19 3.12 6.35
C LEU A 227 24.18 1.61 6.60
N ASN A 228 25.34 0.98 6.39
CA ASN A 228 25.62 -0.43 6.68
C ASN A 228 24.61 -1.40 6.03
N SER A 229 24.62 -1.47 4.69
CA SER A 229 23.67 -2.22 3.85
C SER A 229 23.83 -3.75 3.94
N THR A 230 23.48 -4.30 5.09
CA THR A 230 23.22 -5.72 5.33
C THR A 230 21.82 -6.11 4.85
N ASN A 231 21.48 -7.40 4.83
CA ASN A 231 20.14 -7.85 4.42
C ASN A 231 19.08 -7.55 5.49
N HIS A 232 19.44 -7.68 6.78
CA HIS A 232 18.52 -7.62 7.92
C HIS A 232 19.26 -7.29 9.23
N ILE A 233 18.52 -6.73 10.19
CA ILE A 233 18.87 -6.72 11.61
C ILE A 233 18.60 -8.12 12.20
N GLU A 234 19.54 -8.67 12.96
CA GLU A 234 19.47 -10.04 13.51
C GLU A 234 18.42 -10.18 14.63
N GLY A 235 17.75 -11.34 14.64
CA GLY A 235 16.70 -11.67 15.61
C GLY A 235 17.22 -12.11 17.00
N ASP A 236 16.27 -12.49 17.86
CA ASP A 236 16.44 -12.95 19.26
C ASP A 236 17.34 -12.06 20.16
N GLY A 237 17.58 -10.81 19.77
CA GLY A 237 18.40 -9.84 20.49
C GLY A 237 17.72 -9.15 21.67
N LEU A 238 18.48 -8.28 22.34
CA LEU A 238 18.08 -7.56 23.54
C LEU A 238 17.80 -6.08 23.24
N PHE A 239 16.53 -5.67 23.34
CA PHE A 239 16.14 -4.26 23.30
C PHE A 239 16.08 -3.64 24.71
N MET A 240 16.82 -2.56 24.93
CA MET A 240 16.83 -1.78 26.17
C MET A 240 16.55 -0.30 25.91
N ILE A 241 15.81 0.32 26.82
CA ILE A 241 15.56 1.76 26.89
C ILE A 241 16.51 2.36 27.93
N GLY A 242 17.17 3.46 27.57
CA GLY A 242 17.97 4.30 28.47
C GLY A 242 19.42 3.88 28.71
N GLN A 243 19.94 2.86 28.02
CA GLN A 243 21.31 2.36 28.18
C GLN A 243 21.97 2.06 26.82
N ASP A 244 23.27 2.31 26.74
CA ASP A 244 24.14 1.83 25.67
C ASP A 244 24.62 0.39 25.93
N GLN A 245 24.62 -0.43 24.89
CA GLN A 245 24.98 -1.86 24.95
C GLN A 245 26.36 -2.11 24.30
N GLU A 246 27.44 -1.82 25.02
CA GLU A 246 28.82 -2.13 24.57
C GLU A 246 29.02 -3.59 24.14
N THR A 247 28.27 -4.50 24.77
CA THR A 247 28.08 -5.91 24.43
C THR A 247 26.65 -6.33 24.79
N TYR A 248 26.25 -7.58 24.52
CA TYR A 248 24.93 -8.12 24.87
C TYR A 248 24.58 -7.92 26.35
N GLY A 249 23.68 -7.00 26.68
CA GLY A 249 23.35 -6.66 28.07
C GLY A 249 24.50 -5.99 28.86
N GLY A 250 25.50 -5.45 28.15
CA GLY A 250 26.48 -4.51 28.72
C GLY A 250 25.85 -3.15 28.99
N TYR A 251 26.57 -2.31 29.75
CA TYR A 251 26.10 -1.00 30.19
C TYR A 251 27.23 0.04 30.16
N ASN A 252 27.20 0.98 29.21
CA ASN A 252 28.02 2.19 29.36
C ASN A 252 27.27 3.24 30.19
N GLY A 253 27.75 3.46 31.41
CA GLY A 253 27.11 4.34 32.37
C GLY A 253 27.29 5.84 32.15
N ASP A 254 28.15 6.24 31.20
CA ASP A 254 28.38 7.64 30.79
C ASP A 254 27.56 8.00 29.52
N GLU A 255 27.08 7.00 28.78
CA GLU A 255 26.13 7.16 27.67
C GLU A 255 24.66 6.86 28.07
N ALA A 256 24.40 6.56 29.34
CA ALA A 256 23.06 6.38 29.87
C ALA A 256 22.17 7.61 29.65
N LEU A 257 20.88 7.37 29.38
CA LEU A 257 19.88 8.43 29.15
C LEU A 257 19.71 9.34 30.36
N CYS A 258 19.62 10.64 30.10
CA CYS A 258 19.23 11.66 31.07
C CYS A 258 17.98 12.41 30.57
N GLY A 259 16.85 12.17 31.21
CA GLY A 259 15.52 12.60 30.73
C GLY A 259 14.42 11.58 30.99
N ASN A 260 13.31 11.70 30.27
CA ASN A 260 12.11 10.86 30.39
C ASN A 260 11.70 10.27 29.03
N VAL A 261 11.17 9.05 29.02
CA VAL A 261 10.66 8.36 27.81
C VAL A 261 9.28 7.76 28.07
N THR A 262 8.39 7.86 27.08
CA THR A 262 7.09 7.17 27.07
C THR A 262 6.61 6.88 25.64
N GLN A 263 5.52 6.12 25.51
CA GLN A 263 4.83 5.87 24.25
C GLN A 263 5.76 5.38 23.12
N LEU A 264 6.62 4.41 23.42
CA LEU A 264 7.48 3.76 22.43
C LEU A 264 6.69 2.71 21.61
N TYR A 265 6.85 2.77 20.28
CA TYR A 265 6.19 1.92 19.28
C TYR A 265 7.22 1.41 18.27
N MET A 266 6.98 0.23 17.66
CA MET A 266 7.89 -0.34 16.65
C MET A 266 7.14 -1.01 15.49
N TRP A 267 7.74 -0.90 14.30
CA TRP A 267 7.24 -1.47 13.05
C TRP A 267 8.34 -2.23 12.29
N ASP A 268 7.94 -3.30 11.60
CA ASP A 268 8.76 -4.20 10.77
C ASP A 268 8.98 -3.68 9.33
N ARG A 269 8.63 -2.42 9.10
CA ARG A 269 8.71 -1.72 7.81
C ARG A 269 9.11 -0.27 8.04
N LEU A 270 9.63 0.37 6.99
CA LEU A 270 9.81 1.81 6.97
C LEU A 270 8.44 2.51 6.93
N LEU A 271 8.18 3.41 7.86
CA LEU A 271 7.04 4.34 7.80
C LEU A 271 7.32 5.51 6.85
N VAL A 272 6.28 6.05 6.21
CA VAL A 272 6.37 7.25 5.35
C VAL A 272 5.97 8.53 6.10
N ASP A 273 6.36 9.70 5.58
CA ASP A 273 6.18 11.00 6.26
C ASP A 273 4.73 11.29 6.68
N THR A 274 3.76 10.94 5.83
CA THR A 274 2.33 11.12 6.13
C THR A 274 1.86 10.24 7.30
N GLU A 275 2.44 9.05 7.47
CA GLU A 275 2.17 8.17 8.61
C GLU A 275 2.73 8.78 9.90
N ILE A 276 3.99 9.25 9.87
CA ILE A 276 4.64 9.91 11.01
C ILE A 276 3.84 11.17 11.44
N GLN A 277 3.45 12.00 10.48
CA GLN A 277 2.63 13.20 10.72
C GLN A 277 1.24 12.86 11.27
N SER A 278 0.63 11.75 10.81
CA SER A 278 -0.65 11.29 11.36
C SER A 278 -0.54 10.85 12.82
N MET A 279 0.57 10.24 13.24
CA MET A 279 0.78 9.82 14.63
C MET A 279 0.97 10.99 15.58
N GLU A 280 1.65 12.05 15.14
CA GLU A 280 1.77 13.32 15.89
C GLU A 280 0.40 14.00 16.04
N ASN A 281 -0.33 14.18 14.93
CA ASN A 281 -1.60 14.91 14.96
C ASN A 281 -2.72 14.16 15.69
N LEU A 282 -2.76 12.82 15.58
CA LEU A 282 -3.83 11.98 16.12
C LEU A 282 -3.47 11.31 17.46
N CYS A 283 -2.23 11.44 17.93
CA CYS A 283 -1.70 10.81 19.14
C CYS A 283 -1.92 9.28 19.24
N SER A 284 -2.01 8.59 18.10
CA SER A 284 -2.28 7.15 17.98
C SER A 284 -1.32 6.51 16.97
N PRO A 285 -0.68 5.36 17.29
CA PRO A 285 0.22 4.69 16.35
C PRO A 285 -0.54 4.09 15.16
N VAL A 286 0.07 4.15 13.97
CA VAL A 286 -0.43 3.48 12.77
C VAL A 286 -0.44 1.95 12.98
N PRO A 287 -1.53 1.23 12.69
CA PRO A 287 -1.64 -0.21 13.00
C PRO A 287 -0.91 -1.12 12.02
N SER A 288 -0.71 -0.71 10.75
CA SER A 288 -0.08 -1.56 9.72
C SER A 288 1.42 -1.74 10.01
N GLY A 289 1.85 -2.99 10.22
CA GLY A 289 3.23 -3.36 10.61
C GLY A 289 3.57 -3.19 12.10
N LEU A 290 2.62 -2.77 12.95
CA LEU A 290 2.89 -2.48 14.37
C LEU A 290 3.06 -3.76 15.20
N PHE A 291 4.31 -4.17 15.46
CA PHE A 291 4.60 -5.38 16.25
C PHE A 291 4.83 -5.12 17.74
N PHE A 292 5.26 -3.92 18.14
CA PHE A 292 5.41 -3.54 19.54
C PHE A 292 4.66 -2.24 19.89
N LYS A 293 3.95 -2.27 21.04
CA LYS A 293 3.21 -1.13 21.56
C LYS A 293 3.49 -0.91 23.05
N TRP A 294 3.72 0.35 23.44
CA TRP A 294 3.97 0.77 24.83
C TRP A 294 2.96 0.19 25.82
N ASN A 295 3.48 -0.57 26.79
CA ASN A 295 2.70 -1.25 27.82
C ASN A 295 3.63 -1.62 28.99
N GLU A 296 3.30 -1.19 30.21
CA GLU A 296 4.05 -1.49 31.44
C GLU A 296 4.31 -3.00 31.61
N SER A 297 3.34 -3.85 31.27
CA SER A 297 3.46 -5.32 31.36
C SER A 297 4.32 -5.96 30.26
N ALA A 298 4.64 -5.22 29.19
CA ALA A 298 5.56 -5.66 28.14
C ALA A 298 7.04 -5.30 28.45
N LEU A 299 7.29 -4.62 29.57
CA LEU A 299 8.62 -4.19 30.00
C LEU A 299 9.14 -5.03 31.19
N GLU A 300 10.47 -5.09 31.29
CA GLU A 300 11.23 -5.58 32.42
C GLU A 300 12.05 -4.41 32.94
N ILE A 301 11.60 -3.83 34.06
CA ILE A 301 12.05 -2.52 34.55
C ILE A 301 12.90 -2.74 35.80
N GLU A 302 14.10 -2.17 35.81
CA GLU A 302 14.95 -2.21 37.00
C GLU A 302 14.29 -1.51 38.18
N THR A 303 14.34 -2.11 39.37
CA THR A 303 13.66 -1.60 40.58
C THR A 303 14.22 -0.25 41.09
N SER A 304 15.28 0.25 40.49
CA SER A 304 15.88 1.57 40.75
C SER A 304 15.37 2.66 39.79
N LEU A 305 14.75 2.29 38.66
CA LEU A 305 14.20 3.22 37.67
C LEU A 305 12.91 3.84 38.21
N GLN A 306 12.78 5.17 38.07
CA GLN A 306 11.59 5.88 38.54
C GLN A 306 10.52 5.84 37.44
N THR A 307 9.26 5.72 37.87
CA THR A 307 8.14 5.44 36.97
C THR A 307 6.99 6.37 37.32
N ARG A 308 6.69 7.34 36.46
CA ARG A 308 5.58 8.28 36.66
C ARG A 308 4.35 7.86 35.87
N ARG A 309 3.19 8.27 36.37
CA ARG A 309 1.88 8.12 35.74
C ARG A 309 1.32 9.54 35.51
N GLY A 310 0.94 9.86 34.28
CA GLY A 310 0.54 11.22 33.90
C GLY A 310 -0.18 11.32 32.56
N SER A 311 -0.48 12.54 32.12
CA SER A 311 -1.13 12.80 30.83
C SER A 311 -0.20 12.48 29.65
N SER A 312 -0.79 12.21 28.47
CA SER A 312 -0.04 12.08 27.21
C SER A 312 0.81 13.33 26.93
N PRO A 313 2.10 13.21 26.63
CA PRO A 313 2.91 14.33 26.16
C PRO A 313 2.57 14.78 24.74
N CYS A 314 2.04 13.87 23.90
CA CYS A 314 1.56 14.21 22.57
C CYS A 314 0.54 15.36 22.62
N GLN A 315 0.84 16.47 21.93
CA GLN A 315 0.06 17.71 21.97
C GLN A 315 -0.96 17.84 20.83
N GLY A 316 -1.18 16.76 20.06
CA GLY A 316 -1.93 16.71 18.81
C GLY A 316 -3.14 17.64 18.77
N SER A 317 -3.16 18.48 17.72
CA SER A 317 -4.09 19.59 17.45
C SER A 317 -5.31 19.65 18.38
N LYS A 318 -5.36 20.64 19.29
CA LYS A 318 -6.31 20.77 20.42
C LYS A 318 -7.80 20.79 20.03
N ILE A 319 -8.32 19.64 19.64
CA ILE A 319 -9.73 19.33 19.42
C ILE A 319 -10.36 18.97 20.77
N GLN A 320 -11.17 19.87 21.33
CA GLN A 320 -12.16 19.47 22.33
C GLN A 320 -13.37 18.85 21.63
N PRO A 321 -14.00 17.84 22.26
CA PRO A 321 -13.80 16.48 21.78
C PRO A 321 -14.89 15.95 20.85
N GLN A 322 -14.58 14.80 20.22
CA GLN A 322 -15.20 14.13 19.06
C GLN A 322 -14.37 14.37 17.78
N ASP A 323 -13.79 13.37 17.10
CA ASP A 323 -13.97 11.90 17.21
C ASP A 323 -12.65 11.11 17.08
N GLN A 324 -12.43 10.14 17.99
CA GLN A 324 -11.64 8.91 17.74
C GLN A 324 -12.05 7.80 18.72
N LEU A 325 -12.37 6.61 18.20
CA LEU A 325 -12.43 5.37 18.98
C LEU A 325 -12.04 4.14 18.13
N VAL A 326 -10.73 3.86 18.15
CA VAL A 326 -10.11 2.54 18.38
C VAL A 326 -10.81 1.30 17.80
N ILE A 327 -10.11 0.60 16.89
CA ILE A 327 -10.19 -0.86 16.76
C ILE A 327 -8.94 -1.46 17.43
N SER A 328 -9.11 -2.41 18.36
CA SER A 328 -8.00 -3.22 18.88
C SER A 328 -8.47 -4.54 19.53
N GLY A 329 -7.65 -5.59 19.39
CA GLY A 329 -7.86 -6.91 20.00
C GLY A 329 -7.18 -8.02 19.18
N LEU A 330 -6.78 -9.17 19.73
CA LEU A 330 -6.76 -9.66 21.12
C LEU A 330 -5.48 -10.52 21.31
N TYR A 331 -5.11 -11.03 22.49
CA TYR A 331 -5.61 -12.30 23.08
C TYR A 331 -4.99 -12.52 24.50
N PRO A 332 -5.38 -13.55 25.30
CA PRO A 332 -5.64 -13.29 26.73
C PRO A 332 -5.01 -14.26 27.74
N SER A 333 -5.29 -13.94 29.02
CA SER A 333 -5.41 -14.84 30.17
C SER A 333 -4.16 -15.35 30.90
N LEU A 334 -4.09 -15.01 32.19
CA LEU A 334 -3.92 -15.96 33.30
C LEU A 334 -4.46 -15.31 34.60
N ARG A 335 -4.33 -15.97 35.77
CA ARG A 335 -4.92 -15.57 37.07
C ARG A 335 -3.86 -15.69 38.19
N HIS A 336 -4.02 -15.21 39.42
CA HIS A 336 -5.15 -14.66 40.21
C HIS A 336 -4.68 -13.30 40.86
N ASN A 337 -5.34 -12.58 41.79
CA ASN A 337 -6.48 -12.90 42.66
C ASN A 337 -7.33 -11.68 43.11
N SER A 338 -8.49 -11.99 43.69
CA SER A 338 -9.27 -11.26 44.72
C SER A 338 -9.04 -9.76 45.02
N SER A 339 -9.91 -8.91 44.49
CA SER A 339 -10.59 -7.87 45.29
C SER A 339 -12.00 -7.57 44.75
N ILE A 340 -12.89 -7.20 45.66
CA ILE A 340 -14.36 -7.07 45.57
C ILE A 340 -14.89 -6.57 44.21
N ILE A 341 -15.65 -7.40 43.48
CA ILE A 341 -16.32 -7.00 42.23
C ILE A 341 -17.72 -6.47 42.53
N SER A 342 -17.88 -5.14 42.48
CA SER A 342 -19.19 -4.54 42.24
C SER A 342 -19.68 -4.94 40.84
N PRO A 343 -20.93 -5.42 40.68
CA PRO A 343 -21.42 -5.89 39.38
C PRO A 343 -21.49 -4.73 38.37
N LYS A 344 -20.65 -4.77 37.34
CA LYS A 344 -20.63 -3.75 36.28
C LYS A 344 -21.99 -3.69 35.58
N THR A 345 -22.58 -2.50 35.54
CA THR A 345 -23.82 -2.21 34.81
C THR A 345 -23.50 -1.53 33.49
N CYS A 346 -24.13 -2.00 32.41
CA CYS A 346 -24.04 -1.47 31.06
C CYS A 346 -25.40 -0.93 30.61
N VAL A 347 -25.41 -0.01 29.64
CA VAL A 347 -26.61 0.62 29.13
C VAL A 347 -27.22 -0.22 28.01
N ALA A 348 -28.52 -0.51 28.14
CA ALA A 348 -29.36 -1.01 27.06
C ALA A 348 -30.43 0.02 26.71
N PHE A 349 -30.90 0.02 25.46
CA PHE A 349 -32.10 0.75 25.05
C PHE A 349 -33.30 -0.20 25.02
N ASP A 350 -34.44 0.21 25.58
CA ASP A 350 -35.69 -0.53 25.54
C ASP A 350 -36.68 0.09 24.52
N PRO A 351 -36.96 -0.56 23.37
CA PRO A 351 -37.92 -0.08 22.39
C PRO A 351 -39.37 -0.05 22.90
N ALA A 352 -39.72 -0.85 23.91
CA ALA A 352 -41.08 -0.91 24.45
C ALA A 352 -41.42 0.36 25.25
N SER A 353 -40.60 0.71 26.25
CA SER A 353 -40.75 1.95 27.04
C SER A 353 -40.15 3.19 26.37
N GLY A 354 -39.30 3.02 25.35
CA GLY A 354 -38.60 4.11 24.67
C GLY A 354 -37.49 4.76 25.50
N LYS A 355 -36.90 4.04 26.46
CA LYS A 355 -35.95 4.57 27.45
C LYS A 355 -34.63 3.79 27.49
N LEU A 356 -33.60 4.46 28.00
CA LEU A 356 -32.36 3.84 28.42
C LEU A 356 -32.56 3.13 29.77
N ILE A 357 -32.01 1.92 29.90
CA ILE A 357 -32.05 1.10 31.11
C ILE A 357 -30.64 0.57 31.45
N ASN A 358 -30.31 0.52 32.74
CA ASN A 358 -29.05 -0.06 33.22
C ASN A 358 -29.27 -1.53 33.57
N ASN A 359 -28.47 -2.43 33.01
CA ASN A 359 -28.51 -3.87 33.29
C ASN A 359 -27.11 -4.42 33.56
N LEU A 360 -27.02 -5.61 34.18
CA LEU A 360 -25.74 -6.31 34.35
C LEU A 360 -25.07 -6.54 32.98
N CYS A 361 -23.80 -6.16 32.81
CA CYS A 361 -23.08 -6.32 31.53
C CYS A 361 -22.97 -7.79 31.06
N SER A 362 -23.24 -8.75 31.94
CA SER A 362 -23.33 -10.20 31.65
C SER A 362 -24.67 -10.65 31.06
N THR A 363 -25.69 -9.77 30.99
CA THR A 363 -27.01 -10.11 30.44
C THR A 363 -26.89 -10.39 28.94
N LEU A 364 -27.50 -11.48 28.47
CA LEU A 364 -27.50 -11.84 27.05
C LEU A 364 -28.57 -11.04 26.29
N ARG A 365 -28.14 -10.09 25.44
CA ARG A 365 -29.02 -9.27 24.58
C ARG A 365 -28.42 -9.16 23.18
N GLY A 366 -29.28 -9.01 22.18
CA GLY A 366 -28.83 -8.49 20.87
C GLY A 366 -28.40 -7.03 21.00
N SER A 367 -27.63 -6.53 20.04
CA SER A 367 -27.03 -5.19 20.07
C SER A 367 -27.36 -4.39 18.83
N VAL A 368 -27.14 -3.06 18.88
CA VAL A 368 -27.17 -2.23 17.68
C VAL A 368 -25.77 -1.68 17.45
N CYS A 369 -25.17 -2.04 16.32
CA CYS A 369 -23.90 -1.47 15.88
C CYS A 369 -24.14 -0.23 15.03
N LEU A 370 -23.25 0.75 15.10
CA LEU A 370 -23.04 1.73 14.02
C LEU A 370 -21.89 1.23 13.17
N PHE A 371 -22.13 1.04 11.90
CA PHE A 371 -21.06 0.94 10.90
C PHE A 371 -20.91 2.30 10.22
N PRO A 372 -19.69 2.71 9.83
CA PRO A 372 -19.58 3.78 8.86
C PRO A 372 -20.39 3.39 7.62
N LYS A 373 -21.22 4.32 7.13
CA LYS A 373 -21.58 4.29 5.72
C LYS A 373 -20.26 4.51 5.00
N GLU A 374 -19.91 3.59 4.11
CA GLU A 374 -18.87 3.83 3.12
C GLU A 374 -19.18 5.18 2.46
N GLN A 375 -18.36 6.19 2.74
CA GLN A 375 -18.60 7.53 2.23
C GLN A 375 -18.45 7.42 0.70
N LEU A 376 -19.54 7.71 -0.03
CA LEU A 376 -19.74 7.33 -1.43
C LEU A 376 -18.77 8.05 -2.38
N ASP A 377 -17.52 7.57 -2.44
CA ASP A 377 -16.48 8.13 -3.30
C ASP A 377 -15.33 7.11 -3.59
N PHE A 378 -15.68 5.81 -3.62
CA PHE A 378 -14.83 4.67 -4.04
C PHE A 378 -13.47 4.46 -3.34
N GLY A 379 -13.09 5.29 -2.37
CA GLY A 379 -11.71 5.33 -1.86
C GLY A 379 -10.73 5.95 -2.86
N PHE A 380 -11.22 6.83 -3.74
CA PHE A 380 -10.44 7.44 -4.80
C PHE A 380 -9.29 8.33 -4.28
N PRO A 381 -8.16 8.40 -5.03
CA PRO A 381 -7.20 9.49 -4.92
C PRO A 381 -7.90 10.85 -5.11
N GLY A 382 -7.48 11.85 -4.33
CA GLY A 382 -8.01 13.23 -4.40
C GLY A 382 -7.56 14.04 -5.64
N THR A 383 -7.43 13.38 -6.80
CA THR A 383 -6.88 13.95 -8.02
C THR A 383 -7.97 14.57 -8.91
N SER A 384 -7.52 15.35 -9.90
CA SER A 384 -8.37 15.83 -10.99
C SER A 384 -9.06 14.70 -11.74
N PHE A 385 -8.34 13.61 -12.04
CA PHE A 385 -8.87 12.48 -12.79
C PHE A 385 -10.02 11.79 -12.06
N PHE A 386 -9.80 11.30 -10.83
CA PHE A 386 -10.86 10.59 -10.12
C PHE A 386 -12.00 11.49 -9.65
N SER A 387 -11.76 12.79 -9.45
CA SER A 387 -12.83 13.77 -9.31
C SER A 387 -13.77 13.78 -10.53
N GLN A 388 -13.25 13.59 -11.76
CA GLN A 388 -14.10 13.42 -12.94
C GLN A 388 -14.79 12.04 -12.99
N VAL A 389 -14.11 10.96 -12.56
CA VAL A 389 -14.71 9.61 -12.50
C VAL A 389 -15.90 9.56 -11.56
N SER A 390 -15.78 10.14 -10.35
CA SER A 390 -16.88 10.26 -9.39
C SER A 390 -18.08 11.02 -10.00
N ASN A 391 -17.84 12.18 -10.63
CA ASN A 391 -18.88 12.95 -11.33
C ASN A 391 -19.52 12.18 -12.50
N GLU A 392 -18.77 11.38 -13.26
CA GLU A 392 -19.28 10.54 -14.36
C GLU A 392 -20.14 9.36 -13.87
N ILE A 393 -19.91 8.88 -12.64
CA ILE A 393 -20.76 7.88 -11.98
C ILE A 393 -22.04 8.55 -11.44
N HIS A 394 -21.91 9.69 -10.76
CA HIS A 394 -23.05 10.41 -10.17
C HIS A 394 -23.99 11.07 -11.21
N SER A 395 -23.50 11.41 -12.40
CA SER A 395 -24.30 12.07 -13.46
C SER A 395 -25.14 11.11 -14.32
N LYS A 396 -24.96 9.79 -14.19
CA LYS A 396 -25.70 8.77 -14.96
C LYS A 396 -26.49 7.77 -14.09
N PRO A 397 -27.39 8.24 -13.19
CA PRO A 397 -28.36 7.36 -12.57
C PRO A 397 -29.38 6.85 -13.61
N HIS A 398 -29.80 5.59 -13.43
CA HIS A 398 -30.90 4.89 -14.11
C HIS A 398 -30.62 4.22 -15.48
N ALA A 399 -30.52 2.89 -15.42
CA ALA A 399 -31.47 2.03 -16.12
C ALA A 399 -32.32 1.28 -15.08
N ASN A 400 -33.57 0.93 -15.41
CA ASN A 400 -34.52 0.39 -14.43
C ASN A 400 -34.21 -1.07 -14.05
N VAL A 401 -33.59 -1.28 -12.88
CA VAL A 401 -33.77 -2.55 -12.14
C VAL A 401 -34.07 -2.26 -10.66
N THR A 402 -35.35 -2.26 -10.33
CA THR A 402 -35.79 -2.60 -8.98
C THR A 402 -35.60 -4.11 -8.79
N SER A 403 -35.10 -4.52 -7.62
CA SER A 403 -34.77 -5.91 -7.26
C SER A 403 -33.64 -6.61 -8.05
N PHE A 404 -32.40 -6.20 -7.79
CA PHE A 404 -31.32 -7.17 -7.52
C PHE A 404 -30.79 -6.96 -6.09
N PRO A 405 -30.30 -8.01 -5.39
CA PRO A 405 -29.52 -7.82 -4.17
C PRO A 405 -28.25 -7.02 -4.48
N GLU A 406 -27.74 -6.25 -3.50
CA GLU A 406 -26.49 -5.52 -3.66
C GLU A 406 -25.30 -6.49 -3.81
N ASN A 407 -24.93 -6.75 -5.06
CA ASN A 407 -23.78 -7.57 -5.41
C ASN A 407 -22.61 -6.66 -5.82
N ASP A 408 -21.52 -6.76 -5.07
CA ASP A 408 -20.33 -5.90 -5.14
C ASP A 408 -19.75 -5.77 -6.56
N LEU A 409 -19.83 -6.85 -7.35
CA LEU A 409 -19.34 -6.88 -8.72
C LEU A 409 -20.02 -5.85 -9.64
N THR A 410 -21.30 -5.54 -9.44
CA THR A 410 -22.02 -4.57 -10.28
C THR A 410 -21.54 -3.13 -10.02
N ARG A 411 -21.09 -2.83 -8.79
CA ARG A 411 -20.41 -1.58 -8.45
C ARG A 411 -19.05 -1.51 -9.18
N HIS A 412 -18.27 -2.59 -9.14
CA HIS A 412 -16.97 -2.70 -9.83
C HIS A 412 -17.08 -2.58 -11.37
N VAL A 413 -18.10 -3.16 -12.00
CA VAL A 413 -18.38 -2.98 -13.44
C VAL A 413 -18.65 -1.51 -13.77
N SER A 414 -19.49 -0.86 -12.96
CA SER A 414 -19.88 0.55 -13.13
C SER A 414 -18.67 1.49 -12.98
N LEU A 415 -17.81 1.21 -12.01
CA LEU A 415 -16.54 1.90 -11.77
C LEU A 415 -15.61 1.84 -12.99
N LEU A 416 -15.25 0.63 -13.46
CA LEU A 416 -14.36 0.45 -14.60
C LEU A 416 -14.94 1.10 -15.87
N SER A 417 -16.27 1.01 -16.05
CA SER A 417 -16.99 1.69 -17.14
C SER A 417 -16.87 3.22 -17.09
N ALA A 418 -16.81 3.83 -15.91
CA ALA A 418 -16.65 5.28 -15.77
C ALA A 418 -15.19 5.73 -15.95
N ILE A 419 -14.23 4.97 -15.40
CA ILE A 419 -12.79 5.19 -15.60
C ILE A 419 -12.47 5.25 -17.10
N LEU A 420 -12.89 4.25 -17.88
CA LEU A 420 -12.67 4.21 -19.33
C LEU A 420 -13.23 5.44 -20.05
N ARG A 421 -14.45 5.87 -19.70
CA ARG A 421 -15.07 7.05 -20.33
C ARG A 421 -14.38 8.37 -19.94
N VAL A 422 -13.81 8.48 -18.75
CA VAL A 422 -12.99 9.65 -18.39
C VAL A 422 -11.66 9.62 -19.12
N MET A 423 -11.00 8.46 -19.27
CA MET A 423 -9.78 8.34 -20.08
C MET A 423 -10.02 8.70 -21.56
N ASP A 424 -11.12 8.24 -22.16
CA ASP A 424 -11.47 8.55 -23.56
C ASP A 424 -11.82 10.03 -23.82
N ILE A 425 -12.10 10.83 -22.77
CA ILE A 425 -12.47 12.25 -22.87
C ILE A 425 -11.36 13.19 -22.34
N LYS A 426 -10.59 12.75 -21.33
CA LYS A 426 -9.60 13.53 -20.57
C LYS A 426 -8.41 12.67 -20.12
N ALA A 427 -7.65 12.13 -21.08
CA ALA A 427 -6.39 11.45 -20.79
C ALA A 427 -5.30 12.41 -20.25
N ASP A 428 -5.44 13.72 -20.51
CA ASP A 428 -4.51 14.80 -20.18
C ASP A 428 -4.45 15.17 -18.69
N ILE A 429 -5.40 14.70 -17.87
CA ILE A 429 -5.48 15.01 -16.43
C ILE A 429 -5.05 13.84 -15.51
N ILE A 430 -4.49 12.77 -16.10
CA ILE A 430 -4.02 11.58 -15.39
C ILE A 430 -2.63 11.86 -14.80
N THR A 431 -2.42 11.54 -13.52
CA THR A 431 -1.13 11.68 -12.84
C THR A 431 -0.46 10.32 -12.57
N HIS A 432 0.82 10.30 -12.19
CA HIS A 432 1.49 9.08 -11.73
C HIS A 432 0.79 8.43 -10.51
N SER A 433 0.14 9.23 -9.66
CA SER A 433 -0.69 8.73 -8.54
C SER A 433 -1.98 8.06 -9.03
N ASP A 434 -2.56 8.54 -10.14
CA ASP A 434 -3.71 7.91 -10.76
C ASP A 434 -3.32 6.58 -11.41
N LEU A 435 -2.18 6.54 -12.12
CA LEU A 435 -1.63 5.30 -12.65
C LEU A 435 -1.47 4.24 -11.55
N LEU A 436 -0.84 4.57 -10.43
CA LEU A 436 -0.64 3.65 -9.32
C LEU A 436 -1.99 3.07 -8.83
N TYR A 437 -3.00 3.91 -8.59
CA TYR A 437 -4.32 3.44 -8.18
C TYR A 437 -5.01 2.58 -9.27
N LEU A 438 -4.86 2.91 -10.55
CA LEU A 438 -5.40 2.11 -11.66
C LEU A 438 -4.71 0.73 -11.74
N THR A 439 -3.40 0.66 -11.54
CA THR A 439 -2.66 -0.63 -11.49
C THR A 439 -3.09 -1.49 -10.30
N GLU A 440 -3.26 -0.90 -9.11
CA GLU A 440 -3.82 -1.59 -7.94
C GLU A 440 -5.26 -2.05 -8.18
N THR A 441 -6.08 -1.27 -8.89
CA THR A 441 -7.47 -1.62 -9.21
C THR A 441 -7.53 -2.86 -10.12
N ILE A 442 -6.62 -2.94 -11.10
CA ILE A 442 -6.47 -4.13 -11.95
C ILE A 442 -6.00 -5.34 -11.11
N GLU A 443 -4.99 -5.17 -10.24
CA GLU A 443 -4.50 -6.27 -9.42
C GLU A 443 -5.58 -6.80 -8.46
N LYS A 444 -6.32 -5.90 -7.78
CA LYS A 444 -7.47 -6.26 -6.92
C LYS A 444 -8.56 -7.00 -7.71
N ALA A 445 -8.82 -6.59 -8.96
CA ALA A 445 -9.77 -7.30 -9.83
C ALA A 445 -9.33 -8.75 -10.16
N THR A 446 -8.03 -9.07 -10.15
CA THR A 446 -7.54 -10.46 -10.34
C THR A 446 -7.84 -11.40 -9.16
N GLN A 447 -8.19 -10.83 -8.00
CA GLN A 447 -8.40 -11.55 -6.73
C GLN A 447 -9.88 -11.87 -6.44
N LEU A 448 -10.80 -11.39 -7.27
CA LEU A 448 -12.25 -11.54 -7.05
C LEU A 448 -12.76 -12.96 -7.34
N ASN A 449 -13.67 -13.45 -6.49
CA ASN A 449 -14.29 -14.77 -6.63
C ASN A 449 -15.45 -14.73 -7.65
N ILE A 450 -15.16 -15.17 -8.87
CA ILE A 450 -16.06 -15.09 -10.04
C ILE A 450 -17.22 -16.11 -10.02
N THR A 451 -17.14 -17.17 -9.21
CA THR A 451 -17.93 -18.42 -9.35
C THR A 451 -19.43 -18.34 -9.04
N ALA A 452 -20.00 -17.16 -8.76
CA ALA A 452 -21.40 -16.96 -8.38
C ALA A 452 -22.09 -15.80 -9.15
N VAL A 453 -21.62 -15.46 -10.35
CA VAL A 453 -21.96 -14.23 -11.07
C VAL A 453 -22.79 -14.52 -12.33
N PRO A 454 -23.82 -13.72 -12.68
CA PRO A 454 -24.48 -13.79 -13.99
C PRO A 454 -23.49 -13.51 -15.13
N THR A 455 -23.41 -14.39 -16.12
CA THR A 455 -22.38 -14.37 -17.18
C THR A 455 -22.24 -13.00 -17.86
N GLU A 456 -23.34 -12.26 -18.10
CA GLU A 456 -23.29 -10.92 -18.72
C GLU A 456 -22.52 -9.88 -17.90
N VAL A 457 -22.72 -9.86 -16.57
CA VAL A 457 -22.05 -8.92 -15.66
C VAL A 457 -20.56 -9.25 -15.55
N PHE A 458 -20.25 -10.55 -15.46
CA PHE A 458 -18.87 -11.04 -15.51
C PHE A 458 -18.18 -10.65 -16.83
N MET A 459 -18.80 -10.93 -17.98
CA MET A 459 -18.29 -10.58 -19.31
C MET A 459 -18.06 -9.07 -19.47
N SER A 460 -18.93 -8.23 -18.92
CA SER A 460 -18.72 -6.78 -18.90
C SER A 460 -17.52 -6.39 -18.04
N MET A 461 -17.32 -7.01 -16.88
CA MET A 461 -16.17 -6.73 -16.01
C MET A 461 -14.85 -7.10 -16.69
N ILE A 462 -14.78 -8.28 -17.30
CA ILE A 462 -13.62 -8.77 -18.06
C ILE A 462 -13.24 -7.75 -19.13
N ARG A 463 -14.20 -7.37 -19.98
CA ARG A 463 -13.96 -6.46 -21.10
C ARG A 463 -13.51 -5.08 -20.62
N ASN A 464 -14.16 -4.54 -19.59
CA ASN A 464 -13.74 -3.25 -19.03
C ASN A 464 -12.32 -3.30 -18.41
N CYS A 465 -11.96 -4.41 -17.75
CA CYS A 465 -10.62 -4.58 -17.18
C CYS A 465 -9.55 -4.69 -18.28
N LEU A 466 -9.76 -5.55 -19.28
CA LEU A 466 -8.82 -5.72 -20.40
C LEU A 466 -8.71 -4.47 -21.28
N GLU A 467 -9.80 -3.71 -21.46
CA GLU A 467 -9.77 -2.43 -22.16
C GLU A 467 -9.01 -1.36 -21.36
N LEU A 468 -9.10 -1.39 -20.02
CA LEU A 468 -8.35 -0.50 -19.15
C LEU A 468 -6.85 -0.79 -19.24
N VAL A 469 -6.43 -2.06 -19.17
CA VAL A 469 -5.00 -2.38 -19.36
C VAL A 469 -4.54 -1.97 -20.76
N SER A 470 -5.35 -2.26 -21.79
CA SER A 470 -5.14 -1.79 -23.17
C SER A 470 -4.90 -0.27 -23.25
N ARG A 471 -5.68 0.57 -22.55
CA ARG A 471 -5.44 2.02 -22.45
C ARG A 471 -4.13 2.35 -21.71
N LEU A 472 -3.83 1.67 -20.61
CA LEU A 472 -2.63 1.94 -19.81
C LEU A 472 -1.31 1.59 -20.53
N ILE A 473 -1.32 0.64 -21.48
CA ILE A 473 -0.16 0.28 -22.32
C ILE A 473 -0.09 1.04 -23.65
N SER A 474 -0.76 2.19 -23.77
CA SER A 474 -0.68 3.02 -24.98
C SER A 474 0.64 3.80 -25.05
N PRO A 475 1.14 4.14 -26.26
CA PRO A 475 2.31 5.01 -26.41
C PRO A 475 2.08 6.43 -25.86
N ASP A 476 0.82 6.87 -25.81
CA ASP A 476 0.38 8.12 -25.20
C ASP A 476 0.50 8.13 -23.66
N MET A 477 0.43 6.99 -22.97
CA MET A 477 0.65 6.94 -21.51
C MET A 477 2.14 6.96 -21.10
N ALA A 478 3.09 6.80 -22.02
CA ALA A 478 4.51 6.58 -21.69
C ALA A 478 5.12 7.64 -20.75
N GLU A 479 4.82 8.93 -20.95
CA GLU A 479 5.38 10.01 -20.11
C GLU A 479 4.90 9.95 -18.66
N HIS A 480 3.65 9.53 -18.44
CA HIS A 480 3.08 9.39 -17.09
C HIS A 480 3.70 8.22 -16.32
N TRP A 481 4.19 7.19 -17.02
CA TRP A 481 4.91 6.07 -16.42
C TRP A 481 6.36 6.41 -16.05
N GLU A 482 6.98 7.36 -16.73
CA GLU A 482 8.35 7.83 -16.50
C GLU A 482 8.52 8.36 -15.06
N ASP A 483 7.62 9.24 -14.64
CA ASP A 483 7.48 9.76 -13.26
C ASP A 483 7.42 8.66 -12.19
N LEU A 484 6.78 7.53 -12.49
CA LEU A 484 6.58 6.42 -11.55
C LEU A 484 7.79 5.48 -11.51
N ILE A 485 8.46 5.27 -12.65
CA ILE A 485 9.71 4.51 -12.75
C ILE A 485 10.85 5.24 -12.03
N ALA A 486 10.91 6.58 -12.15
CA ALA A 486 11.90 7.42 -11.47
C ALA A 486 11.87 7.31 -9.93
N GLN A 487 10.76 6.84 -9.36
CA GLN A 487 10.61 6.60 -7.90
C GLN A 487 11.17 5.24 -7.46
N GLY A 488 11.75 4.45 -8.37
CA GLY A 488 12.65 3.33 -8.08
C GLY A 488 12.00 1.98 -7.71
N ASN A 489 10.68 1.92 -7.54
CA ASN A 489 9.96 0.74 -7.05
C ASN A 489 9.06 0.03 -8.08
N TYR A 490 8.96 0.51 -9.32
CA TYR A 490 7.99 0.01 -10.31
C TYR A 490 8.64 -0.42 -11.64
N LEU A 491 8.27 -1.59 -12.16
CA LEU A 491 8.69 -2.10 -13.48
C LEU A 491 7.96 -1.41 -14.67
N GLY A 492 7.39 -0.22 -14.42
CA GLY A 492 6.67 0.55 -15.42
C GLY A 492 5.53 -0.24 -16.11
N PRO A 493 5.31 -0.01 -17.41
CA PRO A 493 4.25 -0.69 -18.17
C PRO A 493 4.38 -2.22 -18.22
N LEU A 494 5.58 -2.79 -18.05
CA LEU A 494 5.80 -4.24 -18.14
C LEU A 494 5.11 -5.01 -17.00
N THR A 495 4.88 -4.35 -15.87
CA THR A 495 4.01 -4.84 -14.77
C THR A 495 2.60 -5.21 -15.26
N MET A 496 2.11 -4.57 -16.33
CA MET A 496 0.79 -4.84 -16.89
C MET A 496 0.72 -6.16 -17.66
N LEU A 497 1.84 -6.68 -18.17
CA LEU A 497 1.89 -8.03 -18.77
C LEU A 497 1.60 -9.08 -17.69
N GLU A 498 2.27 -8.97 -16.54
CA GLU A 498 2.09 -9.88 -15.41
C GLU A 498 0.64 -9.83 -14.87
N ASN A 499 0.04 -8.65 -14.82
CA ASN A 499 -1.35 -8.49 -14.42
C ASN A 499 -2.34 -9.04 -15.46
N ILE A 500 -2.06 -8.94 -16.76
CA ILE A 500 -2.86 -9.62 -17.79
C ILE A 500 -2.74 -11.13 -17.64
N ASP A 501 -1.54 -11.68 -17.48
CA ASP A 501 -1.33 -13.12 -17.29
C ASP A 501 -2.11 -13.64 -16.06
N LYS A 502 -2.08 -12.91 -14.93
CA LYS A 502 -2.94 -13.19 -13.74
C LYS A 502 -4.43 -13.19 -14.09
N VAL A 503 -4.93 -12.22 -14.86
CA VAL A 503 -6.33 -12.17 -15.31
C VAL A 503 -6.66 -13.39 -16.18
N LEU A 504 -5.92 -13.60 -17.27
CA LEU A 504 -6.25 -14.65 -18.26
C LEU A 504 -6.17 -16.06 -17.67
N TRP A 505 -5.26 -16.30 -16.72
CA TRP A 505 -5.18 -17.53 -15.92
C TRP A 505 -6.49 -17.81 -15.17
N ARG A 506 -7.12 -16.79 -14.58
CA ARG A 506 -8.44 -16.90 -13.93
C ARG A 506 -9.57 -17.05 -14.94
N LEU A 507 -9.52 -16.34 -16.07
CA LEU A 507 -10.55 -16.44 -17.11
C LEU A 507 -10.61 -17.85 -17.72
N ALA A 508 -9.45 -18.48 -17.91
CA ALA A 508 -9.34 -19.82 -18.47
C ALA A 508 -10.18 -20.86 -17.70
N ASP A 509 -10.18 -20.81 -16.37
CA ASP A 509 -10.93 -21.74 -15.53
C ASP A 509 -12.44 -21.56 -15.69
N VAL A 510 -12.91 -20.32 -15.89
CA VAL A 510 -14.34 -19.99 -16.01
C VAL A 510 -14.87 -20.28 -17.42
N PHE A 511 -14.13 -19.88 -18.47
CA PHE A 511 -14.49 -20.19 -19.85
C PHE A 511 -14.39 -21.69 -20.17
N TRP A 512 -13.53 -22.44 -19.45
CA TRP A 512 -13.53 -23.89 -19.54
C TRP A 512 -14.87 -24.50 -19.10
N ILE A 513 -15.44 -24.05 -17.98
CA ILE A 513 -16.74 -24.57 -17.47
C ILE A 513 -17.87 -24.31 -18.47
N GLU A 514 -17.90 -23.13 -19.11
CA GLU A 514 -18.89 -22.83 -20.15
C GLU A 514 -18.58 -23.47 -21.52
N HIS A 515 -17.42 -24.11 -21.69
CA HIS A 515 -16.90 -24.64 -22.97
C HIS A 515 -16.91 -23.60 -24.12
N LYS A 516 -16.59 -22.33 -23.83
CA LYS A 516 -16.60 -21.22 -24.81
C LYS A 516 -15.20 -20.68 -25.07
N SER A 517 -14.89 -20.39 -26.33
CA SER A 517 -13.76 -19.54 -26.69
C SER A 517 -14.03 -18.08 -26.35
N PHE A 518 -13.03 -17.35 -25.85
CA PHE A 518 -13.12 -15.90 -25.62
C PHE A 518 -12.14 -15.16 -26.52
N THR A 519 -12.64 -14.12 -27.21
CA THR A 519 -11.83 -13.24 -28.06
C THR A 519 -12.09 -11.77 -27.75
N MET A 520 -11.01 -11.00 -27.75
CA MET A 520 -11.06 -9.55 -27.57
C MET A 520 -9.91 -8.89 -28.35
N SER A 521 -10.24 -7.87 -29.12
CA SER A 521 -9.32 -7.05 -29.90
C SER A 521 -9.50 -5.59 -29.49
N THR A 522 -8.40 -4.88 -29.26
CA THR A 522 -8.38 -3.47 -28.85
C THR A 522 -7.42 -2.68 -29.77
N LYS A 523 -7.25 -1.37 -29.53
CA LYS A 523 -6.23 -0.55 -30.23
C LYS A 523 -4.80 -1.07 -30.04
N ASN A 524 -4.51 -1.67 -28.88
CA ASN A 524 -3.15 -1.95 -28.40
C ASN A 524 -2.88 -3.45 -28.15
N MET A 525 -3.92 -4.30 -28.16
CA MET A 525 -3.81 -5.69 -27.75
C MET A 525 -4.87 -6.61 -28.41
N ASP A 526 -4.47 -7.83 -28.76
CA ASP A 526 -5.37 -8.96 -29.07
C ASP A 526 -5.24 -10.06 -28.01
N ILE A 527 -6.37 -10.72 -27.69
CA ILE A 527 -6.48 -11.84 -26.75
C ILE A 527 -7.35 -12.94 -27.35
N HIS A 528 -6.87 -14.19 -27.29
CA HIS A 528 -7.61 -15.38 -27.71
C HIS A 528 -7.47 -16.53 -26.70
N LEU A 529 -8.60 -17.01 -26.17
CA LEU A 529 -8.70 -18.19 -25.31
C LEU A 529 -9.49 -19.28 -26.05
N GLU A 530 -8.86 -20.44 -26.29
CA GLU A 530 -9.46 -21.62 -26.95
C GLU A 530 -9.54 -22.82 -25.98
N PRO A 531 -10.74 -23.24 -25.51
CA PRO A 531 -10.88 -24.48 -24.74
C PRO A 531 -10.76 -25.69 -25.65
N ARG A 532 -9.66 -26.45 -25.51
CA ARG A 532 -9.33 -27.57 -26.39
C ARG A 532 -9.20 -28.89 -25.62
N ARG A 533 -9.97 -29.90 -26.03
CA ARG A 533 -9.75 -31.29 -25.61
C ARG A 533 -8.73 -31.94 -26.53
N LEU A 534 -7.63 -32.44 -25.97
CA LEU A 534 -6.55 -33.04 -26.74
C LEU A 534 -6.79 -34.54 -26.97
N ALA A 535 -6.37 -35.00 -28.14
CA ALA A 535 -6.42 -36.37 -28.60
C ALA A 535 -5.12 -36.73 -29.34
N GLN A 536 -4.93 -38.03 -29.62
CA GLN A 536 -3.71 -38.55 -30.27
C GLN A 536 -3.44 -37.98 -31.68
N MET A 537 -4.45 -37.39 -32.33
CA MET A 537 -4.36 -36.73 -33.64
C MET A 537 -4.74 -35.24 -33.56
N SER A 538 -4.52 -34.58 -32.43
CA SER A 538 -4.71 -33.13 -32.32
C SER A 538 -3.59 -32.39 -33.06
N CYS A 539 -3.97 -31.68 -34.14
CA CYS A 539 -3.10 -30.78 -34.90
C CYS A 539 -2.44 -29.71 -33.99
N GLY A 540 -1.45 -28.98 -34.51
CA GLY A 540 -0.91 -27.79 -33.84
C GLY A 540 -1.96 -26.70 -33.54
N CYS A 541 -1.53 -25.60 -32.92
CA CYS A 541 -2.33 -24.38 -32.78
C CYS A 541 -1.55 -23.21 -33.37
N VAL A 542 -2.19 -22.45 -34.28
CA VAL A 542 -1.64 -21.21 -34.85
C VAL A 542 -2.54 -20.06 -34.44
N PHE A 543 -1.98 -19.11 -33.71
CA PHE A 543 -2.62 -17.81 -33.46
C PHE A 543 -2.05 -16.77 -34.41
N LYS A 544 -2.95 -15.95 -34.98
CA LYS A 544 -2.65 -14.79 -35.82
C LYS A 544 -3.40 -13.57 -35.26
N PRO A 545 -2.73 -12.44 -34.99
CA PRO A 545 -3.37 -11.22 -34.55
C PRO A 545 -4.36 -10.64 -35.57
N SER A 546 -5.20 -9.71 -35.11
CA SER A 546 -6.13 -8.97 -35.95
C SER A 546 -5.43 -7.78 -36.63
N VAL A 547 -5.63 -7.63 -37.95
CA VAL A 547 -4.92 -6.62 -38.75
C VAL A 547 -5.64 -5.27 -38.63
N HIS A 548 -5.37 -4.52 -37.55
CA HIS A 548 -5.96 -3.20 -37.27
C HIS A 548 -4.91 -2.12 -36.94
N GLY A 549 -3.90 -1.97 -37.81
CA GLY A 549 -2.95 -0.85 -37.76
C GLY A 549 -2.06 -0.75 -38.99
N SER A 550 -2.20 0.34 -39.76
CA SER A 550 -1.27 0.82 -40.83
C SER A 550 -0.70 -0.18 -41.86
N GLN A 551 -1.32 -0.18 -43.05
CA GLN A 551 -0.71 -0.38 -44.40
C GLN A 551 0.05 -1.65 -44.77
N PHE A 552 0.44 -2.53 -43.85
CA PHE A 552 1.04 -3.83 -44.17
C PHE A 552 0.19 -4.99 -43.65
N SER A 553 0.15 -6.08 -44.40
CA SER A 553 -0.32 -7.36 -43.86
C SER A 553 0.72 -7.84 -42.85
N SER A 554 0.42 -7.67 -41.57
CA SER A 554 1.15 -8.31 -40.48
C SER A 554 1.33 -9.80 -40.80
N HIS A 555 2.59 -10.24 -40.80
CA HIS A 555 2.96 -11.66 -40.93
C HIS A 555 3.09 -12.32 -39.55
N ASP A 556 2.51 -11.69 -38.53
CA ASP A 556 2.72 -12.05 -37.15
C ASP A 556 1.92 -13.31 -36.82
N GLU A 557 2.60 -14.31 -36.28
CA GLU A 557 1.98 -15.58 -35.89
C GLU A 557 2.78 -16.26 -34.78
N ILE A 558 2.09 -17.02 -33.94
CA ILE A 558 2.70 -17.96 -33.01
C ILE A 558 2.05 -19.33 -33.17
N LEU A 559 2.90 -20.35 -33.29
CA LEU A 559 2.59 -21.74 -33.53
C LEU A 559 3.07 -22.57 -32.33
N ILE A 560 2.16 -23.31 -31.72
CA ILE A 560 2.49 -24.49 -30.90
C ILE A 560 2.48 -25.70 -31.85
N PRO A 561 3.65 -26.33 -32.13
CA PRO A 561 3.75 -27.40 -33.13
C PRO A 561 2.89 -28.62 -32.80
N GLU A 562 2.44 -29.34 -33.84
CA GLU A 562 1.61 -30.54 -33.67
C GLU A 562 2.29 -31.62 -32.81
N SER A 563 3.59 -31.87 -33.05
CA SER A 563 4.39 -32.81 -32.24
C SER A 563 4.41 -32.45 -30.76
N GLU A 564 4.24 -31.17 -30.43
CA GLU A 564 4.28 -30.66 -29.07
C GLU A 564 2.90 -30.71 -28.40
N ILE A 565 1.82 -30.44 -29.15
CA ILE A 565 0.44 -30.77 -28.71
C ILE A 565 0.30 -32.28 -28.43
N GLN A 566 0.90 -33.13 -29.27
CA GLN A 566 0.98 -34.57 -29.05
C GLN A 566 1.81 -34.92 -27.80
N ARG A 567 2.91 -34.21 -27.50
CA ARG A 567 3.66 -34.38 -26.23
C ARG A 567 2.79 -34.04 -25.02
N VAL A 568 2.11 -32.90 -25.03
CA VAL A 568 1.19 -32.46 -23.95
C VAL A 568 0.13 -33.52 -23.67
N PHE A 569 -0.51 -34.05 -24.72
CA PHE A 569 -1.45 -35.17 -24.61
C PHE A 569 -0.82 -36.44 -24.02
N SER A 570 0.41 -36.80 -24.43
CA SER A 570 1.12 -37.99 -23.94
C SER A 570 1.50 -37.92 -22.46
N LEU A 571 1.72 -36.71 -21.93
CA LEU A 571 1.92 -36.44 -20.49
C LEU A 571 0.60 -36.44 -19.68
N GLY A 572 -0.52 -36.74 -20.34
CA GLY A 572 -1.83 -36.87 -19.71
C GLY A 572 -2.54 -35.54 -19.46
N HIS A 573 -2.10 -34.43 -20.07
CA HIS A 573 -2.84 -33.18 -20.10
C HIS A 573 -3.85 -33.27 -21.26
N LYS A 574 -5.12 -33.50 -20.93
CA LYS A 574 -6.17 -33.80 -21.93
C LYS A 574 -7.20 -32.67 -22.10
N GLU A 575 -7.32 -31.82 -21.11
CA GLU A 575 -8.29 -30.72 -21.05
C GLU A 575 -7.49 -29.44 -20.82
N VAL A 576 -7.26 -28.68 -21.90
CA VAL A 576 -6.37 -27.50 -21.87
C VAL A 576 -7.07 -26.25 -22.39
N MET A 577 -6.79 -25.11 -21.77
CA MET A 577 -7.05 -23.80 -22.37
C MET A 577 -5.77 -23.35 -23.10
N LEU A 578 -5.90 -23.00 -24.37
CA LEU A 578 -4.84 -22.32 -25.12
C LEU A 578 -5.08 -20.82 -25.02
N ILE A 579 -4.12 -20.10 -24.43
CA ILE A 579 -4.19 -18.67 -24.16
C ILE A 579 -3.14 -17.98 -25.04
N HIS A 580 -3.56 -17.05 -25.89
CA HIS A 580 -2.68 -16.25 -26.72
C HIS A 580 -2.94 -14.76 -26.50
N THR A 581 -1.86 -13.97 -26.49
CA THR A 581 -1.93 -12.52 -26.46
C THR A 581 -0.95 -11.92 -27.49
N TYR A 582 -1.26 -10.72 -27.95
CA TYR A 582 -0.41 -9.93 -28.83
C TYR A 582 -0.53 -8.46 -28.47
N TYR A 583 0.59 -7.75 -28.44
CA TYR A 583 0.70 -6.36 -28.00
C TYR A 583 1.33 -5.53 -29.12
N SER A 584 0.50 -4.83 -29.89
CA SER A 584 0.92 -4.09 -31.09
C SER A 584 1.83 -2.91 -30.76
N ASN A 585 1.43 -2.09 -29.79
CA ASN A 585 2.01 -0.75 -29.60
C ASN A 585 2.98 -0.65 -28.40
N LEU A 586 3.25 -1.76 -27.71
CA LEU A 586 4.18 -1.81 -26.58
C LEU A 586 5.62 -1.45 -26.99
N LEU A 587 6.00 -1.76 -28.24
CA LEU A 587 7.26 -1.31 -28.86
C LEU A 587 7.43 0.21 -28.80
N GLU A 588 6.44 0.95 -29.29
CA GLU A 588 6.49 2.41 -29.35
C GLU A 588 6.48 3.00 -27.93
N MET A 589 5.69 2.41 -27.03
CA MET A 589 5.61 2.82 -25.63
C MET A 589 6.96 2.68 -24.90
N LEU A 590 7.64 1.54 -25.02
CA LEU A 590 8.97 1.32 -24.42
C LEU A 590 10.03 2.20 -25.08
N SER A 591 10.00 2.36 -26.41
CA SER A 591 10.92 3.26 -27.13
C SER A 591 10.83 4.71 -26.64
N ARG A 592 9.62 5.20 -26.32
CA ARG A 592 9.41 6.56 -25.78
C ARG A 592 10.02 6.74 -24.39
N LEU A 593 10.03 5.70 -23.55
CA LEU A 593 10.70 5.71 -22.24
C LEU A 593 12.23 5.72 -22.39
N GLU A 594 12.78 4.84 -23.23
CA GLU A 594 14.24 4.75 -23.45
C GLU A 594 14.85 6.06 -23.98
N VAL A 595 14.20 6.69 -24.98
CA VAL A 595 14.71 7.88 -25.67
C VAL A 595 14.99 9.08 -24.74
N LYS A 596 14.23 9.24 -23.66
CA LYS A 596 14.44 10.33 -22.69
C LYS A 596 15.53 10.02 -21.66
N THR A 597 15.61 8.79 -21.14
CA THR A 597 16.67 8.41 -20.18
C THR A 597 18.09 8.62 -20.74
N LEU A 598 18.24 8.49 -22.06
CA LEU A 598 19.48 8.74 -22.80
C LEU A 598 19.85 10.23 -22.95
N ALA A 599 18.92 11.16 -22.66
CA ALA A 599 19.18 12.60 -22.68
C ALA A 599 19.87 13.08 -21.39
N ASP A 600 19.52 12.50 -20.23
CA ASP A 600 20.14 12.83 -18.94
C ASP A 600 21.46 12.07 -18.70
N GLN A 601 21.60 10.83 -19.20
CA GLN A 601 22.77 9.98 -18.91
C GLN A 601 23.90 10.07 -19.95
N GLN A 602 24.42 11.27 -20.21
CA GLN A 602 25.60 11.46 -21.05
C GLN A 602 26.95 11.14 -20.32
N ALA A 603 26.97 10.21 -19.35
CA ALA A 603 28.15 9.92 -18.53
C ALA A 603 28.23 8.53 -17.85
N ASP A 604 28.11 7.41 -18.58
CA ASP A 604 29.10 6.31 -18.45
C ASP A 604 29.11 5.37 -19.69
N LYS A 605 30.18 4.57 -19.85
CA LYS A 605 30.34 3.56 -20.91
C LYS A 605 30.63 2.18 -20.32
N ARG A 606 29.63 1.27 -20.31
CA ARG A 606 29.88 -0.20 -20.50
C ARG A 606 28.70 -1.18 -20.57
N HIS A 607 27.44 -0.76 -20.41
CA HIS A 607 26.31 -1.68 -20.60
C HIS A 607 25.58 -1.41 -21.93
N HIS A 608 25.53 -2.43 -22.78
CA HIS A 608 24.89 -2.38 -24.09
C HIS A 608 23.41 -2.75 -23.96
N ILE A 609 22.53 -1.75 -24.00
CA ILE A 609 21.09 -1.96 -24.09
C ILE A 609 20.76 -2.23 -25.56
N GLY A 610 20.31 -3.44 -25.87
CA GLY A 610 19.70 -3.75 -27.17
C GLY A 610 18.24 -3.28 -27.19
N GLN A 611 17.77 -2.78 -28.33
CA GLN A 611 16.44 -2.20 -28.43
C GLN A 611 15.41 -3.23 -28.89
N LEU A 612 14.17 -3.14 -28.38
CA LEU A 612 13.03 -3.90 -28.90
C LEU A 612 12.72 -3.46 -30.34
N ALA A 613 12.41 -4.41 -31.23
CA ALA A 613 12.23 -4.13 -32.66
C ALA A 613 10.87 -4.57 -33.25
N THR A 614 10.07 -5.31 -32.48
CA THR A 614 8.80 -5.91 -32.90
C THR A 614 7.71 -5.64 -31.87
N ALA A 615 6.46 -5.90 -32.25
CA ALA A 615 5.41 -6.21 -31.28
C ALA A 615 5.80 -7.38 -30.35
N VAL A 616 5.06 -7.55 -29.25
CA VAL A 616 5.25 -8.67 -28.29
C VAL A 616 4.10 -9.67 -28.49
N ILE A 617 4.40 -10.97 -28.47
CA ILE A 617 3.42 -12.05 -28.68
C ILE A 617 3.59 -13.14 -27.63
N SER A 618 2.50 -13.75 -27.19
CA SER A 618 2.50 -14.76 -26.12
C SER A 618 1.65 -15.97 -26.49
N ALA A 619 2.07 -17.13 -26.03
CA ALA A 619 1.29 -18.37 -26.08
C ALA A 619 1.51 -19.15 -24.78
N THR A 620 0.43 -19.55 -24.14
CA THR A 620 0.42 -20.34 -22.89
C THR A 620 -0.56 -21.50 -23.02
N VAL A 621 -0.14 -22.69 -22.63
CA VAL A 621 -1.00 -23.87 -22.48
C VAL A 621 -1.30 -24.05 -21.00
N ARG A 622 -2.58 -24.11 -20.62
CA ARG A 622 -3.01 -24.33 -19.24
C ARG A 622 -3.79 -25.63 -19.11
N ASP A 623 -3.35 -26.54 -18.26
CA ASP A 623 -4.16 -27.67 -17.81
C ASP A 623 -5.08 -27.19 -16.68
N VAL A 624 -6.33 -26.90 -17.05
CA VAL A 624 -7.37 -26.42 -16.13
C VAL A 624 -7.84 -27.50 -15.15
N SER A 625 -7.63 -28.78 -15.44
CA SER A 625 -7.96 -29.89 -14.52
C SER A 625 -6.95 -30.01 -13.37
N ARG A 626 -5.72 -29.51 -13.59
CA ARG A 626 -4.62 -29.47 -12.61
C ARG A 626 -4.31 -28.06 -12.10
N ALA A 627 -4.98 -27.05 -12.65
CA ALA A 627 -4.74 -25.63 -12.41
C ALA A 627 -3.30 -25.15 -12.70
N GLU A 628 -2.55 -25.84 -13.57
CA GLU A 628 -1.14 -25.55 -13.87
C GLU A 628 -0.91 -25.11 -15.33
N ASN A 629 0.16 -24.34 -15.57
CA ASN A 629 0.61 -24.01 -16.92
C ASN A 629 1.58 -25.11 -17.39
N VAL A 630 1.38 -25.63 -18.60
CA VAL A 630 2.19 -26.70 -19.20
C VAL A 630 3.23 -26.07 -20.12
N PRO A 631 4.54 -26.17 -19.81
CA PRO A 631 5.58 -25.65 -20.69
C PRO A 631 5.58 -26.38 -22.03
N VAL A 632 5.51 -25.64 -23.13
CA VAL A 632 5.64 -26.14 -24.51
C VAL A 632 6.64 -25.33 -25.31
N SER A 633 7.28 -25.94 -26.30
CA SER A 633 8.03 -25.22 -27.32
C SER A 633 7.11 -24.49 -28.28
N VAL A 634 7.51 -23.30 -28.72
CA VAL A 634 6.80 -22.48 -29.70
C VAL A 634 7.71 -22.10 -30.87
N GLN A 635 7.09 -21.89 -32.03
CA GLN A 635 7.68 -21.13 -33.12
C GLN A 635 6.86 -19.87 -33.33
N TYR A 636 7.49 -18.70 -33.46
CA TYR A 636 6.79 -17.46 -33.80
C TYR A 636 7.47 -16.73 -34.95
N THR A 637 6.71 -15.95 -35.69
CA THR A 637 7.20 -15.03 -36.72
C THR A 637 6.66 -13.64 -36.38
N LEU A 638 7.53 -12.62 -36.46
CA LEU A 638 7.16 -11.23 -36.21
C LEU A 638 7.76 -10.32 -37.28
N SER A 639 6.94 -9.40 -37.78
CA SER A 639 7.26 -8.37 -38.75
C SER A 639 7.75 -7.09 -38.09
N SER A 640 8.57 -6.31 -38.80
CA SER A 640 9.07 -5.01 -38.30
C SER A 640 9.40 -4.06 -39.44
N GLY A 641 8.87 -2.84 -39.37
CA GLY A 641 9.21 -1.76 -40.32
C GLY A 641 10.69 -1.36 -40.29
N ILE A 642 11.40 -1.64 -39.19
CA ILE A 642 12.83 -1.31 -39.03
C ILE A 642 13.73 -2.36 -39.72
N MET A 643 13.28 -3.61 -39.81
CA MET A 643 14.11 -4.71 -40.32
C MET A 643 14.47 -4.58 -41.81
N ALA A 644 13.57 -4.03 -42.65
CA ALA A 644 13.78 -3.95 -44.09
C ALA A 644 15.02 -3.10 -44.48
N GLU A 645 15.37 -2.11 -43.66
CA GLU A 645 16.49 -1.18 -43.92
C GLU A 645 17.77 -1.59 -43.16
N TYR A 646 17.65 -2.06 -41.91
CA TYR A 646 18.80 -2.30 -41.02
C TYR A 646 19.31 -3.77 -40.94
N SER A 647 18.56 -4.76 -41.44
CA SER A 647 18.93 -6.21 -41.40
C SER A 647 20.26 -6.57 -42.07
N LYS A 648 20.83 -5.67 -42.89
CA LYS A 648 22.14 -5.84 -43.53
C LYS A 648 23.32 -5.60 -42.60
N GLN A 649 23.11 -4.89 -41.49
CA GLN A 649 24.18 -4.51 -40.54
C GLN A 649 23.99 -5.16 -39.17
N VAL A 650 22.76 -5.19 -38.65
CA VAL A 650 22.44 -5.69 -37.29
C VAL A 650 21.92 -7.14 -37.33
N SER A 651 22.24 -7.90 -36.27
CA SER A 651 21.71 -9.26 -36.03
C SER A 651 20.52 -9.23 -35.06
N PRO A 652 19.37 -9.83 -35.38
CA PRO A 652 18.25 -9.96 -34.44
C PRO A 652 18.51 -11.05 -33.40
N VAL A 653 17.90 -10.91 -32.23
CA VAL A 653 17.94 -11.87 -31.12
C VAL A 653 16.54 -12.15 -30.62
N CYS A 654 16.10 -13.41 -30.73
CA CYS A 654 14.84 -13.87 -30.13
C CYS A 654 14.95 -13.83 -28.60
N VAL A 655 14.04 -13.12 -27.94
CA VAL A 655 14.02 -12.94 -26.49
C VAL A 655 12.63 -13.17 -25.89
N PHE A 656 12.60 -13.38 -24.58
CA PHE A 656 11.37 -13.45 -23.79
C PHE A 656 11.51 -12.65 -22.49
N TRP A 657 10.37 -12.26 -21.92
CA TRP A 657 10.33 -11.59 -20.62
C TRP A 657 10.54 -12.59 -19.49
N ASN A 658 11.72 -12.56 -18.87
CA ASN A 658 12.11 -13.46 -17.79
C ASN A 658 11.82 -12.82 -16.43
N ILE A 659 10.69 -13.19 -15.85
CA ILE A 659 10.23 -12.76 -14.53
C ILE A 659 11.00 -13.55 -13.45
N MET A 660 11.74 -12.86 -12.59
CA MET A 660 12.53 -13.49 -11.51
C MET A 660 12.13 -12.95 -10.14
N VAL A 661 11.52 -13.79 -9.31
CA VAL A 661 11.15 -13.44 -7.93
C VAL A 661 12.42 -13.07 -7.14
N GLY A 662 12.48 -11.83 -6.65
CA GLY A 662 13.63 -11.31 -5.87
C GLY A 662 14.80 -10.76 -6.70
N HIS A 663 14.68 -10.68 -8.03
CA HIS A 663 15.68 -10.08 -8.93
C HIS A 663 15.00 -9.13 -9.94
N THR A 664 15.78 -8.43 -10.75
CA THR A 664 15.25 -7.62 -11.85
C THR A 664 14.70 -8.51 -12.97
N SER A 665 13.38 -8.42 -13.23
CA SER A 665 12.77 -8.97 -14.44
C SER A 665 13.37 -8.32 -15.69
N ALA A 666 13.71 -9.11 -16.70
CA ALA A 666 14.48 -8.63 -17.86
C ALA A 666 14.24 -9.49 -19.12
N TRP A 667 14.56 -8.94 -20.30
CA TRP A 667 14.62 -9.71 -21.55
C TRP A 667 15.75 -10.74 -21.50
N SER A 668 15.46 -11.99 -21.87
CA SER A 668 16.43 -13.07 -21.94
C SER A 668 16.33 -13.86 -23.25
N ASN A 669 17.45 -14.34 -23.77
CA ASN A 669 17.51 -15.21 -24.95
C ASN A 669 17.59 -16.71 -24.60
N LYS A 670 17.57 -17.08 -23.31
CA LYS A 670 17.73 -18.46 -22.86
C LYS A 670 16.63 -19.37 -23.44
N GLY A 671 17.04 -20.45 -24.10
CA GLY A 671 16.11 -21.40 -24.73
C GLY A 671 15.51 -20.95 -26.07
N CYS A 672 15.81 -19.72 -26.51
CA CYS A 672 15.33 -19.14 -27.77
C CYS A 672 16.44 -19.06 -28.83
N ARG A 673 16.06 -19.15 -30.11
CA ARG A 673 16.97 -19.02 -31.26
C ARG A 673 16.25 -18.48 -32.50
N VAL A 674 16.98 -17.73 -33.32
CA VAL A 674 16.52 -17.28 -34.64
C VAL A 674 16.44 -18.48 -35.60
N LEU A 675 15.43 -18.49 -36.46
CA LEU A 675 15.24 -19.42 -37.57
C LEU A 675 15.50 -18.68 -38.90
N PRO A 676 15.87 -19.36 -40.00
CA PRO A 676 15.99 -18.72 -41.30
C PRO A 676 14.65 -18.14 -41.78
N SER A 677 14.61 -16.83 -42.03
CA SER A 677 13.40 -16.09 -42.44
C SER A 677 13.68 -15.06 -43.54
N PRO A 678 12.65 -14.57 -44.26
CA PRO A 678 12.75 -13.40 -45.15
C PRO A 678 13.24 -12.13 -44.42
N PRO A 679 13.83 -11.13 -45.11
CA PRO A 679 14.48 -9.97 -44.48
C PRO A 679 13.51 -8.98 -43.80
N ASP A 680 12.22 -9.10 -44.08
CA ASP A 680 11.11 -8.29 -43.55
C ASP A 680 10.48 -8.86 -42.25
N VAL A 681 10.84 -10.10 -41.86
CA VAL A 681 10.32 -10.78 -40.66
C VAL A 681 11.42 -11.54 -39.92
N THR A 682 11.36 -11.59 -38.59
CA THR A 682 12.16 -12.55 -37.80
C THR A 682 11.29 -13.75 -37.45
N SER A 683 11.73 -14.96 -37.82
CA SER A 683 11.18 -16.19 -37.24
C SER A 683 12.07 -16.70 -36.10
N CYS A 684 11.43 -17.22 -35.05
CA CYS A 684 12.05 -17.63 -33.80
C CYS A 684 11.52 -18.99 -33.34
N PHE A 685 12.36 -19.75 -32.64
CA PHE A 685 11.96 -20.94 -31.87
C PHE A 685 12.38 -20.76 -30.42
N CYS A 686 11.47 -21.01 -29.47
CA CYS A 686 11.77 -21.10 -28.04
C CYS A 686 11.29 -22.46 -27.48
N ASN A 687 12.03 -23.04 -26.54
CA ASN A 687 11.69 -24.34 -25.94
C ASN A 687 10.78 -24.25 -24.69
N HIS A 688 10.09 -23.12 -24.52
CA HIS A 688 9.22 -22.79 -23.38
C HIS A 688 8.12 -21.81 -23.81
N THR A 689 7.19 -21.49 -22.90
CA THR A 689 6.05 -20.56 -23.07
C THR A 689 6.16 -19.37 -22.13
N THR A 690 6.18 -18.15 -22.68
CA THR A 690 6.31 -16.86 -21.96
C THR A 690 5.84 -15.72 -22.87
N ASN A 691 5.96 -14.46 -22.45
CA ASN A 691 5.78 -13.30 -23.33
C ASN A 691 7.05 -13.08 -24.20
N PHE A 692 6.93 -13.18 -25.52
CA PHE A 692 8.06 -13.21 -26.48
C PHE A 692 8.20 -11.94 -27.31
N ALA A 693 9.43 -11.64 -27.70
CA ALA A 693 9.78 -10.49 -28.53
C ALA A 693 11.06 -10.72 -29.36
N VAL A 694 11.47 -9.70 -30.12
CA VAL A 694 12.76 -9.68 -30.84
C VAL A 694 13.53 -8.41 -30.50
N LEU A 695 14.74 -8.59 -29.96
CA LEU A 695 15.68 -7.53 -29.66
C LEU A 695 16.67 -7.37 -30.82
N MET A 696 17.10 -6.14 -31.12
CA MET A 696 18.17 -5.86 -32.07
C MET A 696 19.37 -5.23 -31.36
N ASN A 697 20.56 -5.82 -31.54
CA ASN A 697 21.80 -5.23 -31.04
C ASN A 697 22.34 -4.20 -32.05
N TYR A 698 22.09 -2.91 -31.81
CA TYR A 698 22.62 -1.84 -32.67
C TYR A 698 24.16 -1.75 -32.67
N MET A 699 24.84 -2.37 -31.70
CA MET A 699 26.29 -2.26 -31.49
C MET A 699 27.03 -3.57 -31.77
N GLU A 700 26.93 -4.05 -33.01
CA GLU A 700 27.92 -4.97 -33.58
C GLU A 700 28.26 -4.53 -35.01
N HIS A 701 29.35 -3.79 -35.17
CA HIS A 701 29.98 -3.66 -36.48
C HIS A 701 30.48 -5.04 -36.89
N ARG A 702 29.92 -5.62 -37.95
CA ARG A 702 30.47 -6.83 -38.58
C ARG A 702 31.90 -6.55 -38.99
N HIS A 703 32.86 -7.06 -38.24
CA HIS A 703 34.21 -7.24 -38.77
C HIS A 703 34.10 -8.17 -39.99
N PRO A 704 34.56 -7.75 -41.18
CA PRO A 704 34.65 -8.69 -42.29
C PRO A 704 35.66 -9.77 -41.92
N GLU A 705 35.25 -11.03 -42.02
CA GLU A 705 36.20 -12.14 -42.09
C GLU A 705 37.05 -12.01 -43.37
N ILE A 706 38.28 -12.53 -43.31
CA ILE A 706 39.42 -12.17 -44.17
C ILE A 706 39.29 -12.73 -45.60
#